data_AF-A0A9P4IWD5-F1
#
_entry.id   AF-A0A9P4IWD5-F1
#
_cell.length_a   1.000
_cell.length_b   1.000
_cell.length_c   1.000
_cell.angle_alpha   90.00
_cell.angle_beta   90.00
_cell.angle_gamma   90.00
#
_symmetry.space_group_name_H-M   'P 1'
#
loop_
_entity.id
_entity.type
_entity.pdbx_description
1 polymer ?
#
loop_
_entity_poly.entity_id
_entity_poly.type
_entity_poly.pdbx_seq_one_letter_code
_entity_poly.pdbx_strand_id
1 'polypeptide(L)'
;MGQVTAQTVVNAKEKTPEVSIIQKLQSQVHRFKHEVDYEPLQAKLDRWRNAAPGVDPMQSLFLKRSLDKVEQSLRESLTTIDLEVMVDYGLDSQSMAEANSLLQTLCGTLEQLVNPELLLKSNMPCSTENGSAYSRLEKLIDIVTQNEWTFDLVAGVHSQQILFQVQSIETAILADQAVTGFNQFFKRLHQPAIRDIVPKQVAGVEQDSIDRAWKLVSCQKRPFERLLFQLQKASSCARKGHIALLQLADCEKVSENSFHLFLSACTRSDCWLEAHLETSCPDDDWEEICDSICSSLRRLDAERNGLFLTLQNEKIYIFDPVSDRTRRPFYPGKQPTTTLADLFAEHAFFEKPPGHWIPQDTQNLFLRDEKRGLAAKLVLGLGYQWDPDHVLSTWDAQHIYFLTNEDGTCLREAPFALCDSYNVADHENMASKTSLSDVQSLVKLLLEIEYGILLPRVRDSAQLSKLIRKGLEEDFGRLHYLEAVEACLDFHYKAKKLARRMNGQKGNYATMARMITSLQLAERIRAASLHMQSRSQETSAGAEPGAFPAPTTINLPPQVSRPVEPVIAPTSQHSPEVYNASNAWFQRFNKLAFALQMGCSTSDNPIKIAILDTGLSEKYKNTVPPERYHDFVDPTNRSCQDLAGHGTSMFRVLRKVYSSAQIYVGRVWEGNQAGPNTADLMTKAINYAATTWQVDIIAMPSGFKSWHQGMYDEICEVSRGKKPVLIFAAPSNWSNTEEVAFPARLYRDHTVMTMFSTTAQNKPTPKFNPAPARNFEFNLAIFGEMVSIPPKDVFEGTSVSTMIGAGLAGRILAFAQQKGNEARIGSVKSLRMAHGMATIFKAMSIHENGYDCIRPERLLPDGDDYSDEEMIEHVCVTIRSCLNNRYR
;
A
#
# COMPACT_ATOMS: atom_id res chain seq x y z
N MET A 1 11.06 51.32 -5.12
CA MET A 1 10.08 52.08 -4.31
C MET A 1 8.87 52.34 -5.19
N GLY A 2 7.72 51.79 -4.83
CA GLY A 2 6.44 51.94 -5.53
C GLY A 2 5.39 51.19 -4.74
N GLN A 3 4.49 51.94 -4.11
CA GLN A 3 3.39 51.46 -3.28
C GLN A 3 2.46 50.53 -4.07
N VAL A 4 2.04 49.42 -3.46
CA VAL A 4 0.77 48.77 -3.80
C VAL A 4 -0.09 48.80 -2.55
N THR A 5 -1.29 49.32 -2.77
CA THR A 5 -2.32 49.77 -1.85
C THR A 5 -2.92 48.65 -1.01
N ALA A 6 -3.18 48.98 0.26
CA ALA A 6 -4.10 48.26 1.13
C ALA A 6 -5.52 48.34 0.56
N GLN A 7 -6.15 47.21 0.27
CA GLN A 7 -7.57 47.18 -0.06
C GLN A 7 -8.24 45.91 0.49
N THR A 8 -9.12 46.16 1.47
CA THR A 8 -10.30 45.38 1.88
C THR A 8 -10.09 43.99 2.50
N VAL A 9 -9.66 43.97 3.76
CA VAL A 9 -10.10 42.93 4.71
C VAL A 9 -11.52 43.32 5.14
N VAL A 10 -12.51 42.55 4.69
CA VAL A 10 -13.89 42.68 5.19
C VAL A 10 -13.87 42.26 6.66
N ASN A 11 -14.30 43.14 7.57
CA ASN A 11 -14.42 42.85 9.00
C ASN A 11 -15.38 41.66 9.21
N ALA A 12 -14.83 40.48 9.51
CA ALA A 12 -15.54 39.24 9.83
C ALA A 12 -16.15 39.25 11.25
N LYS A 13 -16.87 40.33 11.64
CA LYS A 13 -17.49 40.42 12.98
C LYS A 13 -18.96 40.06 13.05
N GLU A 14 -19.65 39.89 11.92
CA GLU A 14 -20.99 39.30 11.91
C GLU A 14 -20.87 37.80 11.60
N LYS A 15 -21.04 36.97 12.64
CA LYS A 15 -21.15 35.52 12.48
C LYS A 15 -22.43 35.24 11.69
N THR A 16 -22.30 34.64 10.51
CA THR A 16 -23.47 34.14 9.77
C THR A 16 -24.19 33.06 10.59
N PRO A 17 -25.52 32.89 10.42
CA PRO A 17 -26.27 31.89 11.16
C PRO A 17 -25.69 30.46 10.98
N GLU A 18 -25.18 30.15 9.79
CA GLU A 18 -24.53 28.86 9.47
C GLU A 18 -23.28 28.62 10.31
N VAL A 19 -22.41 29.63 10.46
CA VAL A 19 -21.19 29.55 11.28
C VAL A 19 -21.57 29.31 12.74
N SER A 20 -22.61 29.99 13.24
CA SER A 20 -23.07 29.80 14.62
C SER A 20 -23.59 28.38 14.86
N ILE A 21 -24.35 27.82 13.91
CA ILE A 21 -24.93 26.48 14.00
C ILE A 21 -23.84 25.41 14.05
N ILE A 22 -22.86 25.46 13.13
CA ILE A 22 -21.80 24.44 13.10
C ILE A 22 -20.90 24.54 14.34
N GLN A 23 -20.54 25.76 14.80
CA GLN A 23 -19.76 25.93 16.03
C GLN A 23 -20.47 25.34 17.26
N LYS A 24 -21.79 25.53 17.38
CA LYS A 24 -22.59 24.92 18.45
C LYS A 24 -22.58 23.39 18.35
N LEU A 25 -22.76 22.82 17.15
CA LEU A 25 -22.67 21.36 16.95
C LEU A 25 -21.27 20.80 17.29
N GLN A 26 -20.20 21.48 16.86
CA GLN A 26 -18.81 21.11 17.18
C GLN A 26 -18.56 21.07 18.69
N SER A 27 -19.10 22.04 19.43
CA SER A 27 -18.99 22.09 20.90
C SER A 27 -19.66 20.89 21.57
N GLN A 28 -20.82 20.45 21.05
CA GLN A 28 -21.52 19.29 21.58
C GLN A 28 -20.78 17.98 21.23
N VAL A 29 -20.33 17.81 19.97
CA VAL A 29 -19.55 16.62 19.57
C VAL A 29 -18.26 16.49 20.37
N HIS A 30 -17.59 17.60 20.70
CA HIS A 30 -16.41 17.58 21.59
C HIS A 30 -16.73 17.17 23.04
N ARG A 31 -17.91 17.52 23.55
CA ARG A 31 -18.35 17.15 24.91
C ARG A 31 -18.58 15.65 25.07
N PHE A 32 -19.02 14.96 24.02
CA PHE A 32 -19.40 13.53 24.05
C PHE A 32 -18.38 12.57 23.42
N LYS A 33 -17.13 13.01 23.23
CA LYS A 33 -16.04 12.27 22.54
C LYS A 33 -15.59 10.96 23.23
N HIS A 34 -16.35 10.41 24.19
CA HIS A 34 -15.87 9.40 25.14
C HIS A 34 -16.56 8.03 25.19
N GLU A 35 -17.59 7.73 24.40
CA GLU A 35 -18.19 6.37 24.43
C GLU A 35 -18.66 5.93 23.04
N VAL A 36 -17.93 5.00 22.39
CA VAL A 36 -18.51 4.16 21.33
C VAL A 36 -17.86 2.77 21.35
N ASP A 37 -18.58 1.77 21.86
CA ASP A 37 -18.30 0.35 21.66
C ASP A 37 -18.57 -0.06 20.21
N TYR A 38 -17.62 -0.74 19.56
CA TYR A 38 -17.77 -1.26 18.19
C TYR A 38 -18.44 -2.64 18.20
N GLU A 39 -19.71 -2.71 17.79
CA GLU A 39 -20.40 -4.00 17.57
C GLU A 39 -19.94 -4.66 16.24
N PRO A 40 -19.73 -6.00 16.21
CA PRO A 40 -19.37 -6.73 14.99
C PRO A 40 -20.40 -6.55 13.86
N LEU A 41 -19.89 -6.45 12.62
CA LEU A 41 -20.67 -6.22 11.38
C LEU A 41 -21.85 -7.19 11.21
N GLN A 42 -21.72 -8.42 11.68
CA GLN A 42 -22.73 -9.48 11.58
C GLN A 42 -23.94 -9.22 12.49
N ALA A 43 -23.72 -8.77 13.72
CA ALA A 43 -24.80 -8.47 14.66
C ALA A 43 -25.59 -7.21 14.22
N LYS A 44 -24.92 -6.25 13.57
CA LYS A 44 -25.57 -5.11 12.89
C LYS A 44 -26.42 -5.56 11.68
N LEU A 45 -25.97 -6.56 10.93
CA LEU A 45 -26.69 -7.12 9.77
C LEU A 45 -27.94 -7.91 10.20
N ASP A 46 -27.84 -8.67 11.28
CA ASP A 46 -28.94 -9.48 11.81
C ASP A 46 -30.03 -8.61 12.43
N ARG A 47 -29.66 -7.52 13.12
CA ARG A 47 -30.61 -6.56 13.70
C ARG A 47 -31.38 -5.78 12.62
N TRP A 48 -30.73 -5.38 11.54
CA TRP A 48 -31.35 -4.60 10.45
C TRP A 48 -32.22 -5.46 9.52
N ARG A 49 -31.83 -6.72 9.26
CA ARG A 49 -32.67 -7.71 8.56
C ARG A 49 -34.02 -7.92 9.26
N ASN A 50 -34.05 -7.78 10.58
CA ASN A 50 -35.26 -7.92 11.38
C ASN A 50 -36.12 -6.64 11.42
N ALA A 51 -35.60 -5.47 11.04
CA ALA A 51 -36.28 -4.18 11.15
C ALA A 51 -36.98 -3.71 9.86
N ALA A 52 -36.57 -4.18 8.68
CA ALA A 52 -37.18 -3.83 7.39
C ALA A 52 -37.30 -5.06 6.47
N PRO A 53 -38.24 -5.99 6.75
CA PRO A 53 -38.48 -7.12 5.88
C PRO A 53 -39.05 -6.65 4.54
N GLY A 54 -38.28 -6.77 3.46
CA GLY A 54 -38.77 -6.53 2.08
C GLY A 54 -37.91 -5.65 1.17
N VAL A 55 -36.76 -5.12 1.63
CA VAL A 55 -35.85 -4.32 0.80
C VAL A 55 -34.77 -5.22 0.16
N ASP A 56 -34.49 -5.01 -1.13
CA ASP A 56 -33.45 -5.73 -1.88
C ASP A 56 -32.09 -5.68 -1.13
N PRO A 57 -31.45 -6.83 -0.83
CA PRO A 57 -30.17 -6.91 -0.13
C PRO A 57 -29.06 -6.02 -0.69
N MET A 58 -29.04 -5.77 -2.01
CA MET A 58 -28.02 -4.93 -2.66
C MET A 58 -28.25 -3.43 -2.41
N GLN A 59 -29.50 -2.97 -2.41
CA GLN A 59 -29.83 -1.58 -2.09
C GLN A 59 -29.62 -1.29 -0.59
N SER A 60 -29.85 -2.28 0.27
CA SER A 60 -29.57 -2.23 1.71
C SER A 60 -28.09 -2.06 2.03
N LEU A 61 -27.21 -2.81 1.35
CA LEU A 61 -25.75 -2.70 1.51
C LEU A 61 -25.20 -1.36 0.99
N PHE A 62 -25.77 -0.86 -0.12
CA PHE A 62 -25.39 0.43 -0.69
C PHE A 62 -25.75 1.59 0.23
N LEU A 63 -27.00 1.63 0.72
CA LEU A 63 -27.44 2.65 1.68
C LEU A 63 -26.57 2.61 2.93
N LYS A 64 -26.26 1.42 3.47
CA LYS A 64 -25.39 1.27 4.65
C LYS A 64 -23.98 1.84 4.42
N ARG A 65 -23.32 1.52 3.30
CA ARG A 65 -22.00 2.08 2.96
C ARG A 65 -22.03 3.59 2.77
N SER A 66 -23.11 4.14 2.24
CA SER A 66 -23.29 5.59 2.13
C SER A 66 -23.48 6.24 3.50
N LEU A 67 -24.27 5.63 4.39
CA LEU A 67 -24.47 6.13 5.76
C LEU A 67 -23.16 6.14 6.57
N ASP A 68 -22.37 5.06 6.50
CA ASP A 68 -21.08 4.96 7.18
C ASP A 68 -20.08 6.05 6.69
N LYS A 69 -20.11 6.36 5.39
CA LYS A 69 -19.26 7.42 4.79
C LYS A 69 -19.69 8.82 5.19
N VAL A 70 -21.00 9.10 5.17
CA VAL A 70 -21.55 10.39 5.61
C VAL A 70 -21.24 10.60 7.09
N GLU A 71 -21.42 9.56 7.92
CA GLU A 71 -21.09 9.60 9.34
C GLU A 71 -19.61 9.93 9.57
N GLN A 72 -18.70 9.20 8.91
CA GLN A 72 -17.26 9.43 9.05
C GLN A 72 -16.86 10.85 8.61
N SER A 73 -17.38 11.31 7.48
CA SER A 73 -17.04 12.62 6.93
C SER A 73 -17.63 13.76 7.78
N LEU A 74 -18.83 13.59 8.33
CA LEU A 74 -19.48 14.59 9.17
C LEU A 74 -18.78 14.69 10.53
N ARG A 75 -18.32 13.55 11.08
CA ARG A 75 -17.47 13.52 12.27
C ARG A 75 -16.16 14.26 12.02
N GLU A 76 -15.53 14.10 10.85
CA GLU A 76 -14.34 14.87 10.48
C GLU A 76 -14.65 16.39 10.51
N SER A 77 -15.71 16.84 9.83
CA SER A 77 -16.12 18.26 9.81
C SER A 77 -16.42 18.85 11.19
N LEU A 78 -17.03 18.06 12.07
CA LEU A 78 -17.45 18.50 13.40
C LEU A 78 -16.36 18.35 14.47
N THR A 79 -15.20 17.79 14.13
CA THR A 79 -14.07 17.61 15.06
C THR A 79 -12.85 18.45 14.71
N THR A 80 -12.78 19.01 13.50
CA THR A 80 -11.72 19.93 13.11
C THR A 80 -12.00 21.37 13.56
N ILE A 81 -10.94 22.14 13.81
CA ILE A 81 -11.01 23.54 14.30
C ILE A 81 -11.12 24.54 13.12
N ASP A 82 -11.57 24.05 11.96
CA ASP A 82 -11.41 24.71 10.66
C ASP A 82 -12.22 26.02 10.54
N LEU A 83 -13.34 26.10 11.26
CA LEU A 83 -14.22 27.27 11.29
C LEU A 83 -13.69 28.40 12.18
N GLU A 84 -12.90 28.10 13.21
CA GLU A 84 -12.24 29.12 14.02
C GLU A 84 -11.17 29.84 13.20
N VAL A 85 -10.47 29.12 12.32
CA VAL A 85 -9.48 29.70 11.42
C VAL A 85 -10.11 30.72 10.45
N MET A 86 -11.30 30.42 9.93
CA MET A 86 -12.04 31.34 9.05
C MET A 86 -12.53 32.59 9.77
N VAL A 87 -12.99 32.46 11.03
CA VAL A 87 -13.56 33.56 11.82
C VAL A 87 -12.46 34.46 12.42
N ASP A 88 -11.35 33.88 12.87
CA ASP A 88 -10.30 34.60 13.61
C ASP A 88 -9.21 35.18 12.69
N TYR A 89 -8.92 34.55 11.55
CA TYR A 89 -7.83 34.97 10.65
C TYR A 89 -8.32 35.60 9.34
N GLY A 90 -9.60 35.43 8.99
CA GLY A 90 -10.22 35.95 7.77
C GLY A 90 -9.72 35.28 6.48
N LEU A 91 -10.58 35.23 5.45
CA LEU A 91 -10.22 34.76 4.10
C LEU A 91 -10.34 35.90 3.08
N ASP A 92 -9.74 35.72 1.90
CA ASP A 92 -9.95 36.62 0.77
C ASP A 92 -11.41 36.56 0.29
N SER A 93 -11.85 37.59 -0.44
CA SER A 93 -13.27 37.75 -0.82
C SER A 93 -13.83 36.59 -1.66
N GLN A 94 -13.00 35.92 -2.46
CA GLN A 94 -13.41 34.79 -3.28
C GLN A 94 -13.53 33.51 -2.43
N SER A 95 -12.54 33.25 -1.58
CA SER A 95 -12.56 32.12 -0.65
C SER A 95 -13.66 32.26 0.41
N MET A 96 -13.94 33.48 0.88
CA MET A 96 -15.08 33.75 1.77
C MET A 96 -16.42 33.43 1.09
N ALA A 97 -16.59 33.78 -0.18
CA ALA A 97 -17.81 33.50 -0.92
C ALA A 97 -18.02 31.99 -1.16
N GLU A 98 -16.94 31.26 -1.49
CA GLU A 98 -16.97 29.79 -1.63
C GLU A 98 -17.26 29.11 -0.28
N ALA A 99 -16.62 29.55 0.80
CA ALA A 99 -16.85 29.02 2.15
C ALA A 99 -18.31 29.21 2.60
N ASN A 100 -18.87 30.40 2.40
CA ASN A 100 -20.26 30.70 2.75
C ASN A 100 -21.26 29.86 1.93
N SER A 101 -21.00 29.66 0.64
CA SER A 101 -21.83 28.81 -0.22
C SER A 101 -21.82 27.34 0.21
N LEU A 102 -20.64 26.81 0.56
CA LEU A 102 -20.50 25.45 1.08
C LEU A 102 -21.15 25.29 2.46
N LEU A 103 -21.05 26.30 3.33
CA LEU A 103 -21.74 26.32 4.62
C LEU A 103 -23.25 26.32 4.48
N GLN A 104 -23.80 27.14 3.59
CA GLN A 104 -25.25 27.15 3.29
C GLN A 104 -25.71 25.79 2.76
N THR A 105 -24.92 25.17 1.88
CA THR A 105 -25.22 23.83 1.34
C THR A 105 -25.20 22.77 2.45
N LEU A 106 -24.20 22.81 3.34
CA LEU A 106 -24.07 21.88 4.45
C LEU A 106 -25.22 22.06 5.46
N CYS A 107 -25.45 23.28 5.96
CA CYS A 107 -26.52 23.57 6.91
C CYS A 107 -27.91 23.28 6.33
N GLY A 108 -28.16 23.63 5.07
CA GLY A 108 -29.42 23.32 4.38
C GLY A 108 -29.65 21.82 4.23
N THR A 109 -28.59 21.04 3.97
CA THR A 109 -28.69 19.58 3.91
C THR A 109 -28.93 18.97 5.29
N LEU A 110 -28.22 19.43 6.32
CA LEU A 110 -28.41 18.94 7.69
C LEU A 110 -29.80 19.30 8.26
N GLU A 111 -30.35 20.48 7.94
CA GLU A 111 -31.70 20.91 8.34
C GLU A 111 -32.78 19.96 7.83
N GLN A 112 -32.62 19.46 6.60
CA GLN A 112 -33.55 18.49 6.01
C GLN A 112 -33.43 17.10 6.66
N LEU A 113 -32.25 16.76 7.16
CA LEU A 113 -31.96 15.47 7.74
C LEU A 113 -32.26 15.40 9.25
N VAL A 114 -32.55 16.51 9.93
CA VAL A 114 -32.88 16.48 11.37
C VAL A 114 -33.99 15.46 11.66
N ASN A 115 -33.73 14.56 12.59
CA ASN A 115 -34.67 13.50 12.95
C ASN A 115 -35.95 14.10 13.58
N PRO A 116 -37.12 13.96 12.93
CA PRO A 116 -38.36 14.54 13.42
C PRO A 116 -38.87 13.91 14.71
N GLU A 117 -38.53 12.65 15.00
CA GLU A 117 -38.97 11.96 16.22
C GLU A 117 -38.33 12.52 17.49
N LEU A 118 -37.10 13.06 17.38
CA LEU A 118 -36.44 13.74 18.49
C LEU A 118 -37.10 15.07 18.83
N LEU A 119 -37.62 15.76 17.81
CA LEU A 119 -38.31 17.05 17.97
C LEU A 119 -39.72 16.89 18.58
N LEU A 120 -40.33 15.71 18.49
CA LEU A 120 -41.66 15.41 19.04
C LEU A 120 -41.64 14.96 20.51
N LYS A 121 -40.51 14.45 21.00
CA LYS A 121 -40.35 13.93 22.38
C LYS A 121 -40.11 15.03 23.43
N SER A 122 -39.79 16.26 23.01
CA SER A 122 -39.57 17.38 23.92
C SER A 122 -40.87 18.17 24.14
N ASN A 123 -41.43 18.13 25.35
CA ASN A 123 -42.59 18.95 25.77
C ASN A 123 -42.22 20.44 25.96
N MET A 124 -41.46 21.03 25.03
CA MET A 124 -41.04 22.43 25.09
C MET A 124 -42.00 23.31 24.27
N PRO A 125 -42.52 24.43 24.83
CA PRO A 125 -43.39 25.31 24.08
C PRO A 125 -42.63 25.97 22.93
N CYS A 126 -43.25 25.99 21.75
CA CYS A 126 -42.67 26.57 20.55
C CYS A 126 -42.65 28.09 20.69
N SER A 127 -41.51 28.67 21.08
CA SER A 127 -41.26 30.10 20.87
C SER A 127 -40.97 30.32 19.38
N THR A 128 -42.02 30.39 18.56
CA THR A 128 -41.93 30.97 17.21
C THR A 128 -41.81 32.47 17.34
N GLU A 129 -40.61 32.96 17.65
CA GLU A 129 -40.25 34.37 17.43
C GLU A 129 -38.85 34.46 16.84
N ASN A 130 -38.73 33.97 15.59
CA ASN A 130 -38.00 34.59 14.47
C ASN A 130 -37.83 33.56 13.35
N GLY A 131 -38.11 33.95 12.11
CA GLY A 131 -38.04 33.08 10.93
C GLY A 131 -36.60 32.71 10.53
N SER A 132 -35.93 31.87 11.32
CA SER A 132 -34.63 31.29 10.98
C SER A 132 -34.78 30.20 9.91
N ALA A 133 -33.89 30.20 8.91
CA ALA A 133 -33.84 29.18 7.86
C ALA A 133 -33.45 27.78 8.36
N TYR A 134 -33.00 27.67 9.61
CA TYR A 134 -32.46 26.44 10.23
C TYR A 134 -33.14 26.10 11.56
N SER A 135 -34.46 26.29 11.60
CA SER A 135 -35.27 26.15 12.82
C SER A 135 -35.24 24.74 13.45
N ARG A 136 -35.04 23.68 12.66
CA ARG A 136 -34.96 22.29 13.17
C ARG A 136 -33.60 22.01 13.78
N LEU A 137 -32.53 22.48 13.14
CA LEU A 137 -31.17 22.40 13.66
C LEU A 137 -31.01 23.16 14.99
N GLU A 138 -31.58 24.36 15.10
CA GLU A 138 -31.54 25.14 16.33
C GLU A 138 -32.23 24.40 17.49
N LYS A 139 -33.43 23.85 17.25
CA LYS A 139 -34.14 23.02 18.23
C LYS A 139 -33.39 21.76 18.59
N LEU A 140 -32.76 21.10 17.62
CA LEU A 140 -31.94 19.92 17.85
C LEU A 140 -30.74 20.24 18.75
N ILE A 141 -30.06 21.36 18.49
CA ILE A 141 -28.96 21.85 19.31
C ILE A 141 -29.42 22.14 20.74
N ASP A 142 -30.58 22.78 20.92
CA ASP A 142 -31.13 23.04 22.25
C ASP A 142 -31.44 21.74 23.01
N ILE A 143 -32.01 20.75 22.32
CA ILE A 143 -32.27 19.41 22.90
C ILE A 143 -30.97 18.73 23.30
N VAL A 144 -29.96 18.72 22.44
CA VAL A 144 -28.65 18.09 22.73
C VAL A 144 -27.90 18.85 23.83
N THR A 145 -28.08 20.17 23.94
CA THR A 145 -27.42 20.99 24.96
C THR A 145 -28.05 20.80 26.35
N GLN A 146 -29.37 20.61 26.41
CA GLN A 146 -30.12 20.47 27.65
C GLN A 146 -30.13 19.04 28.21
N ASN A 147 -29.75 18.03 27.41
CA ASN A 147 -29.77 16.62 27.81
C ASN A 147 -28.36 16.01 27.77
N GLU A 148 -28.01 15.17 28.74
CA GLU A 148 -26.72 14.45 28.80
C GLU A 148 -26.78 13.08 28.11
N TRP A 149 -27.41 13.00 26.94
CA TRP A 149 -27.63 11.73 26.24
C TRP A 149 -26.55 11.44 25.20
N THR A 150 -26.19 10.17 25.02
CA THR A 150 -25.38 9.71 23.90
C THR A 150 -26.23 9.61 22.64
N PHE A 151 -25.70 10.09 21.51
CA PHE A 151 -26.40 10.14 20.23
C PHE A 151 -25.51 9.66 19.10
N ASP A 152 -26.15 9.08 18.09
CA ASP A 152 -25.51 8.75 16.82
C ASP A 152 -25.79 9.86 15.81
N LEU A 153 -24.80 10.23 14.99
CA LEU A 153 -24.95 11.35 14.06
C LEU A 153 -25.87 10.96 12.89
N VAL A 154 -25.59 9.84 12.22
CA VAL A 154 -26.34 9.41 11.03
C VAL A 154 -26.78 7.95 11.13
N ALA A 155 -25.93 7.09 11.69
CA ALA A 155 -26.21 5.67 11.91
C ALA A 155 -25.34 5.09 13.04
N GLY A 156 -25.96 4.58 14.11
CA GLY A 156 -25.24 3.85 15.15
C GLY A 156 -26.10 2.99 16.08
N VAL A 157 -25.46 2.47 17.12
CA VAL A 157 -25.84 1.26 17.89
C VAL A 157 -26.38 1.59 19.28
N HIS A 158 -26.12 2.79 19.82
CA HIS A 158 -26.11 3.00 21.27
C HIS A 158 -27.31 3.77 21.84
N SER A 159 -28.17 4.36 21.02
CA SER A 159 -29.40 4.95 21.54
C SER A 159 -30.52 4.95 20.50
N GLN A 160 -31.78 4.98 20.96
CA GLN A 160 -32.94 5.21 20.10
C GLN A 160 -32.98 6.65 19.52
N GLN A 161 -31.82 7.31 19.36
CA GLN A 161 -31.70 8.75 19.19
C GLN A 161 -30.61 9.10 18.16
N ILE A 162 -30.99 8.99 16.89
CA ILE A 162 -30.19 9.42 15.72
C ILE A 162 -30.47 10.91 15.47
N LEU A 163 -29.44 11.74 15.35
CA LEU A 163 -29.60 13.18 15.12
C LEU A 163 -30.05 13.50 13.69
N PHE A 164 -29.41 12.88 12.69
CA PHE A 164 -29.68 13.09 11.28
C PHE A 164 -30.18 11.80 10.63
N GLN A 165 -31.49 11.75 10.34
CA GLN A 165 -32.14 10.59 9.76
C GLN A 165 -32.09 10.65 8.23
N VAL A 166 -31.27 9.79 7.63
CA VAL A 166 -31.18 9.64 6.17
C VAL A 166 -32.14 8.54 5.72
N GLN A 167 -33.22 8.95 5.04
CA GLN A 167 -34.35 8.07 4.71
C GLN A 167 -34.24 7.41 3.33
N SER A 168 -33.31 7.87 2.48
CA SER A 168 -33.11 7.34 1.13
C SER A 168 -31.65 7.39 0.68
N ILE A 169 -31.33 6.61 -0.35
CA ILE A 169 -30.00 6.60 -0.98
C ILE A 169 -29.67 7.97 -1.60
N GLU A 170 -30.67 8.64 -2.18
CA GLU A 170 -30.49 9.96 -2.79
C GLU A 170 -30.13 11.01 -1.74
N THR A 171 -30.82 11.01 -0.60
CA THR A 171 -30.48 11.87 0.54
C THR A 171 -29.10 11.56 1.13
N ALA A 172 -28.66 10.29 1.10
CA ALA A 172 -27.34 9.89 1.56
C ALA A 172 -26.22 10.44 0.65
N ILE A 173 -26.44 10.42 -0.67
CA ILE A 173 -25.48 10.94 -1.65
C ILE A 173 -25.36 12.47 -1.54
N LEU A 174 -26.49 13.17 -1.40
CA LEU A 174 -26.49 14.63 -1.22
C LEU A 174 -25.76 15.04 0.07
N ALA A 175 -25.97 14.30 1.16
CA ALA A 175 -25.25 14.50 2.41
C ALA A 175 -23.74 14.28 2.26
N ASP A 176 -23.33 13.19 1.58
CA ASP A 176 -21.92 12.87 1.34
C ASP A 176 -21.22 13.96 0.52
N GLN A 177 -21.88 14.46 -0.52
CA GLN A 177 -21.36 15.52 -1.38
C GLN A 177 -21.21 16.85 -0.63
N ALA A 178 -22.21 17.24 0.17
CA ALA A 178 -22.18 18.49 0.93
C ALA A 178 -21.04 18.48 1.97
N VAL A 179 -20.92 17.38 2.73
CA VAL A 179 -19.91 17.22 3.78
C VAL A 179 -18.49 17.09 3.19
N THR A 180 -18.34 16.30 2.12
CA THR A 180 -17.05 16.13 1.45
C THR A 180 -16.56 17.42 0.81
N GLY A 181 -17.45 18.18 0.15
CA GLY A 181 -17.12 19.48 -0.44
C GLY A 181 -16.61 20.48 0.60
N PHE A 182 -17.28 20.54 1.75
CA PHE A 182 -16.87 21.36 2.89
C PHE A 182 -15.48 20.96 3.42
N ASN A 183 -15.24 19.67 3.69
CA ASN A 183 -13.96 19.18 4.20
C ASN A 183 -12.80 19.40 3.21
N GLN A 184 -13.04 19.19 1.92
CA GLN A 184 -12.02 19.41 0.90
C GLN A 184 -11.63 20.88 0.79
N PHE A 185 -12.58 21.80 0.92
CA PHE A 185 -12.31 23.23 0.91
C PHE A 185 -11.34 23.62 2.05
N PHE A 186 -11.63 23.25 3.30
CA PHE A 186 -10.75 23.58 4.43
C PHE A 186 -9.41 22.86 4.39
N LYS A 187 -9.34 21.63 3.87
CA LYS A 187 -8.06 20.95 3.59
C LYS A 187 -7.18 21.70 2.57
N ARG A 188 -7.78 22.49 1.68
CA ARG A 188 -7.04 23.38 0.75
C ARG A 188 -6.55 24.65 1.46
N LEU A 189 -7.34 25.20 2.40
CA LEU A 189 -7.01 26.42 3.15
C LEU A 189 -5.89 26.24 4.18
N HIS A 190 -5.85 25.12 4.91
CA HIS A 190 -4.83 24.85 5.94
C HIS A 190 -3.45 24.50 5.38
N GLN A 191 -3.25 24.63 4.06
CA GLN A 191 -1.93 24.46 3.45
C GLN A 191 -1.15 25.77 3.58
N PRO A 192 0.04 25.77 4.22
CA PRO A 192 0.79 26.99 4.45
C PRO A 192 1.12 27.71 3.14
N ALA A 193 0.89 29.03 3.11
CA ALA A 193 1.31 29.88 2.01
C ALA A 193 2.85 29.88 1.89
N ILE A 194 3.32 29.72 0.66
CA ILE A 194 4.72 29.55 0.28
C ILE A 194 5.47 30.88 0.48
N ARG A 195 5.84 31.24 1.71
CA ARG A 195 6.92 32.23 1.98
C ARG A 195 7.81 31.92 3.18
N ASP A 196 7.41 31.08 4.14
CA ASP A 196 8.13 30.99 5.43
C ASP A 196 8.81 29.66 5.74
N ILE A 197 9.37 28.92 4.78
CA ILE A 197 10.28 27.79 5.10
C ILE A 197 11.44 27.71 4.12
N VAL A 198 12.66 27.89 4.66
CA VAL A 198 13.96 27.64 4.01
C VAL A 198 14.07 26.16 3.58
N PRO A 199 14.63 25.81 2.41
CA PRO A 199 14.56 24.45 1.89
C PRO A 199 15.38 23.47 2.74
N LYS A 200 14.71 22.51 3.38
CA LYS A 200 15.31 21.24 3.82
C LYS A 200 15.19 20.23 2.68
N GLN A 201 16.25 19.44 2.47
CA GLN A 201 16.35 18.41 1.45
C GLN A 201 15.13 17.48 1.39
N VAL A 202 14.72 17.13 0.17
CA VAL A 202 13.51 16.37 -0.17
C VAL A 202 13.62 14.93 0.33
N ALA A 203 13.21 14.69 1.58
CA ALA A 203 13.09 13.34 2.12
C ALA A 203 11.81 12.67 1.59
N GLY A 204 11.94 11.52 0.92
CA GLY A 204 10.81 10.62 0.65
C GLY A 204 10.66 10.09 -0.79
N VAL A 205 11.53 10.45 -1.72
CA VAL A 205 11.58 9.82 -3.06
C VAL A 205 12.83 8.95 -3.12
N GLU A 206 12.71 7.71 -3.59
CA GLU A 206 13.88 6.84 -3.83
C GLU A 206 14.84 7.55 -4.78
N GLN A 207 16.12 7.64 -4.39
CA GLN A 207 17.15 8.33 -5.17
C GLN A 207 17.25 7.74 -6.59
N ASP A 208 17.03 6.43 -6.74
CA ASP A 208 17.01 5.74 -8.04
C ASP A 208 15.90 6.24 -8.98
N SER A 209 14.69 6.47 -8.46
CA SER A 209 13.58 7.06 -9.25
C SER A 209 13.88 8.50 -9.67
N ILE A 210 14.56 9.27 -8.81
CA ILE A 210 15.01 10.62 -9.15
C ILE A 210 16.09 10.55 -10.23
N ASP A 211 17.09 9.68 -10.09
CA ASP A 211 18.21 9.56 -11.03
C ASP A 211 17.75 9.04 -12.40
N ARG A 212 16.83 8.06 -12.44
CA ARG A 212 16.16 7.57 -13.66
C ARG A 212 15.32 8.65 -14.32
N ALA A 213 14.48 9.35 -13.56
CA ALA A 213 13.69 10.47 -14.09
C ALA A 213 14.60 11.62 -14.56
N TRP A 214 15.71 11.88 -13.87
CA TRP A 214 16.65 12.94 -14.22
C TRP A 214 17.37 12.61 -15.51
N LYS A 215 17.84 11.37 -15.71
CA LYS A 215 18.44 10.91 -16.96
C LYS A 215 17.45 11.02 -18.13
N LEU A 216 16.20 10.60 -17.94
CA LEU A 216 15.11 10.70 -18.92
C LEU A 216 14.73 12.14 -19.28
N VAL A 217 14.72 13.06 -18.32
CA VAL A 217 14.30 14.45 -18.57
C VAL A 217 15.46 15.32 -19.08
N SER A 218 16.70 15.07 -18.62
CA SER A 218 17.85 15.93 -18.91
C SER A 218 18.56 15.60 -20.22
N CYS A 219 18.69 14.31 -20.59
CA CYS A 219 19.44 13.90 -21.79
C CYS A 219 18.57 13.81 -23.06
N GLN A 220 17.26 13.63 -22.87
CA GLN A 220 16.37 13.06 -23.88
C GLN A 220 15.33 14.07 -24.41
N LYS A 221 14.97 15.07 -23.60
CA LYS A 221 13.96 16.08 -23.93
C LYS A 221 14.34 16.96 -25.13
N ARG A 222 15.50 17.61 -25.08
CA ARG A 222 15.91 18.60 -26.10
C ARG A 222 16.11 18.01 -27.50
N PRO A 223 16.81 16.87 -27.69
CA PRO A 223 16.94 16.26 -29.02
C PRO A 223 15.59 15.96 -29.67
N PHE A 224 14.64 15.47 -28.90
CA PHE A 224 13.33 15.11 -29.39
C PHE A 224 12.46 16.33 -29.73
N GLU A 225 12.42 17.35 -28.86
CA GLU A 225 11.73 18.63 -29.16
C GLU A 225 12.27 19.26 -30.44
N ARG A 226 13.59 19.23 -30.63
CA ARG A 226 14.21 19.78 -31.83
C ARG A 226 13.82 19.00 -33.09
N LEU A 227 13.69 17.67 -32.99
CA LEU A 227 13.24 16.83 -34.09
C LEU A 227 11.78 17.13 -34.47
N LEU A 228 10.88 17.21 -33.50
CA LEU A 228 9.47 17.54 -33.75
C LEU A 228 9.33 18.91 -34.43
N PHE A 229 10.10 19.90 -33.98
CA PHE A 229 10.15 21.21 -34.63
C PHE A 229 10.59 21.13 -36.10
N GLN A 230 11.58 20.31 -36.44
CA GLN A 230 12.02 20.12 -37.84
C GLN A 230 10.98 19.37 -38.69
N LEU A 231 10.27 18.41 -38.10
CA LEU A 231 9.19 17.68 -38.75
C LEU A 231 8.00 18.61 -39.08
N GLN A 232 7.69 19.58 -38.22
CA GLN A 232 6.66 20.60 -38.47
C GLN A 232 7.06 21.60 -39.55
N LYS A 233 8.32 22.07 -39.52
CA LYS A 233 8.83 23.06 -40.49
C LYS A 233 8.84 22.54 -41.93
N ALA A 234 8.76 21.21 -42.10
CA ALA A 234 8.73 20.53 -43.39
C ALA A 234 7.43 20.79 -44.18
N SER A 235 7.37 21.93 -44.87
CA SER A 235 6.23 22.34 -45.71
C SER A 235 6.27 21.82 -47.14
N SER A 236 7.39 21.23 -47.57
CA SER A 236 7.65 20.78 -48.94
C SER A 236 7.20 19.34 -49.24
N CYS A 237 6.35 18.76 -48.38
CA CYS A 237 5.80 17.41 -48.51
C CYS A 237 4.27 17.43 -48.63
N ALA A 238 3.68 16.33 -49.09
CA ALA A 238 2.23 16.23 -49.34
C ALA A 238 1.36 16.52 -48.10
N ARG A 239 1.91 16.32 -46.89
CA ARG A 239 1.23 16.47 -45.61
C ARG A 239 1.40 17.86 -44.95
N LYS A 240 2.18 18.77 -45.54
CA LYS A 240 2.54 20.08 -44.95
C LYS A 240 3.13 19.97 -43.54
N GLY A 241 3.90 18.91 -43.30
CA GLY A 241 4.49 18.54 -42.02
C GLY A 241 4.59 17.02 -41.91
N HIS A 242 5.50 16.53 -41.07
CA HIS A 242 5.63 15.11 -40.77
C HIS A 242 5.19 14.82 -39.32
N ILE A 243 4.62 13.64 -39.11
CA ILE A 243 4.28 13.12 -37.78
C ILE A 243 5.24 12.00 -37.40
N ALA A 244 5.40 11.79 -36.09
CA ALA A 244 6.26 10.77 -35.52
C ALA A 244 5.48 9.83 -34.60
N LEU A 245 5.74 8.54 -34.68
CA LEU A 245 5.38 7.56 -33.65
C LEU A 245 6.60 7.33 -32.78
N LEU A 246 6.42 7.39 -31.46
CA LEU A 246 7.47 7.15 -30.48
C LEU A 246 7.23 5.80 -29.79
N GLN A 247 8.25 4.95 -29.73
CA GLN A 247 8.17 3.69 -28.98
C GLN A 247 7.95 4.00 -27.50
N LEU A 248 6.93 3.37 -26.90
CA LEU A 248 6.67 3.53 -25.47
C LEU A 248 7.71 2.74 -24.66
N ALA A 249 8.41 3.45 -23.77
CA ALA A 249 9.44 2.86 -22.93
C ALA A 249 8.87 1.85 -21.93
N ASP A 250 9.64 0.79 -21.68
CA ASP A 250 9.41 -0.10 -20.55
C ASP A 250 10.09 0.48 -19.29
N CYS A 251 9.44 0.38 -18.13
CA CYS A 251 9.99 0.87 -16.87
C CYS A 251 11.34 0.23 -16.53
N GLU A 252 11.60 -1.00 -16.97
CA GLU A 252 12.85 -1.73 -16.70
C GLU A 252 14.01 -1.39 -17.67
N LYS A 253 13.71 -0.89 -18.87
CA LYS A 253 14.69 -0.67 -19.96
C LYS A 253 15.11 0.79 -20.15
N VAL A 254 14.95 1.62 -19.12
CA VAL A 254 15.20 3.08 -19.11
C VAL A 254 16.70 3.46 -19.33
N SER A 255 17.59 2.49 -19.54
CA SER A 255 19.03 2.70 -19.68
C SER A 255 19.51 3.20 -21.06
N GLU A 256 18.69 3.07 -22.11
CA GLU A 256 19.11 3.35 -23.49
C GLU A 256 19.05 4.85 -23.85
N ASN A 257 20.17 5.39 -24.37
CA ASN A 257 20.32 6.79 -24.79
C ASN A 257 19.83 7.02 -26.23
N SER A 258 18.82 6.25 -26.66
CA SER A 258 18.29 6.26 -28.03
C SER A 258 16.78 6.16 -28.04
N PHE A 259 16.13 6.88 -28.96
CA PHE A 259 14.70 6.73 -29.23
C PHE A 259 14.48 5.96 -30.52
N HIS A 260 13.55 5.02 -30.47
CA HIS A 260 13.05 4.33 -31.64
C HIS A 260 11.75 4.99 -32.09
N LEU A 261 11.72 5.38 -33.36
CA LEU A 261 10.69 6.21 -33.94
C LEU A 261 10.21 5.60 -35.26
N PHE A 262 9.01 5.96 -35.66
CA PHE A 262 8.57 5.86 -37.04
C PHE A 262 8.12 7.24 -37.53
N LEU A 263 8.66 7.70 -38.65
CA LEU A 263 8.30 8.98 -39.25
C LEU A 263 7.39 8.74 -40.44
N SER A 264 6.37 9.57 -40.61
CA SER A 264 5.54 9.51 -41.82
C SER A 264 6.38 9.72 -43.08
N ALA A 265 6.18 8.89 -44.10
CA ALA A 265 6.88 9.03 -45.38
C ALA A 265 6.53 10.37 -46.08
N CYS A 266 7.46 10.88 -46.88
CA CYS A 266 7.33 12.20 -47.52
C CYS A 266 6.43 12.19 -48.76
N THR A 267 6.40 11.08 -49.46
CA THR A 267 5.74 10.89 -50.77
C THR A 267 4.46 10.07 -50.65
N ARG A 268 4.35 9.25 -49.59
CA ARG A 268 3.27 8.28 -49.38
C ARG A 268 2.60 8.50 -48.03
N SER A 269 1.27 8.58 -48.02
CA SER A 269 0.50 8.77 -46.79
C SER A 269 0.25 7.49 -46.01
N ASP A 270 0.57 6.33 -46.56
CA ASP A 270 0.30 5.00 -46.00
C ASP A 270 1.56 4.30 -45.48
N CYS A 271 2.73 4.95 -45.54
CA CYS A 271 4.01 4.34 -45.19
C CYS A 271 4.71 5.08 -44.06
N TRP A 272 5.46 4.30 -43.27
CA TRP A 272 6.26 4.76 -42.16
C TRP A 272 7.73 4.37 -42.35
N LEU A 273 8.61 5.33 -42.10
CA LEU A 273 10.06 5.14 -42.13
C LEU A 273 10.57 4.92 -40.70
N GLU A 274 11.26 3.80 -40.46
CA GLU A 274 11.93 3.55 -39.18
C GLU A 274 13.04 4.58 -38.97
N ALA A 275 13.08 5.19 -37.78
CA ALA A 275 14.07 6.19 -37.41
C ALA A 275 14.61 5.96 -35.99
N HIS A 276 15.86 6.32 -35.78
CA HIS A 276 16.58 6.20 -34.51
C HIS A 276 17.17 7.56 -34.15
N LEU A 277 16.90 8.05 -32.95
CA LEU A 277 17.49 9.29 -32.45
C LEU A 277 18.45 8.96 -31.31
N GLU A 278 19.75 9.06 -31.57
CA GLU A 278 20.84 8.84 -30.61
C GLU A 278 21.29 10.16 -29.98
N THR A 279 21.85 10.11 -28.77
CA THR A 279 22.39 11.30 -28.07
C THR A 279 23.93 11.33 -28.03
N SER A 280 24.62 10.62 -28.93
CA SER A 280 26.10 10.58 -29.03
C SER A 280 26.66 11.65 -29.96
N CYS A 281 27.92 12.08 -29.74
CA CYS A 281 28.58 13.04 -30.63
C CYS A 281 28.71 12.46 -32.06
N PRO A 282 28.37 13.22 -33.11
CA PRO A 282 28.58 12.81 -34.50
C PRO A 282 30.08 12.73 -34.82
N ASP A 283 30.46 11.70 -35.58
CA ASP A 283 31.75 11.57 -36.27
C ASP A 283 31.71 12.29 -37.64
N ASP A 284 32.78 12.22 -38.44
CA ASP A 284 32.89 12.92 -39.74
C ASP A 284 31.85 12.47 -40.80
N ASP A 285 31.17 11.34 -40.59
CA ASP A 285 30.21 10.71 -41.53
C ASP A 285 28.75 11.20 -41.37
N TRP A 286 28.53 12.26 -40.59
CA TRP A 286 27.20 12.79 -40.28
C TRP A 286 26.92 14.10 -41.03
N GLU A 287 25.81 14.15 -41.75
CA GLU A 287 25.38 15.33 -42.52
C GLU A 287 24.38 16.18 -41.72
N GLU A 288 24.61 17.49 -41.63
CA GLU A 288 23.68 18.43 -40.98
C GLU A 288 22.40 18.60 -41.79
N ILE A 289 21.23 18.57 -41.13
CA ILE A 289 19.96 18.97 -41.75
C ILE A 289 19.87 20.51 -41.78
N CYS A 290 20.26 21.11 -42.91
CA CYS A 290 20.29 22.58 -43.06
C CYS A 290 18.91 23.21 -43.30
N ASP A 291 17.97 22.52 -43.96
CA ASP A 291 16.68 23.09 -44.40
C ASP A 291 15.46 22.33 -43.84
N SER A 292 15.05 21.27 -44.56
CA SER A 292 13.87 20.45 -44.31
C SER A 292 14.27 18.99 -44.40
N ILE A 293 13.82 18.18 -43.45
CA ILE A 293 14.07 16.74 -43.40
C ILE A 293 13.50 15.98 -44.62
N CYS A 294 12.63 16.61 -45.42
CA CYS A 294 12.00 16.04 -46.60
C CYS A 294 12.97 15.45 -47.64
N SER A 295 14.10 16.11 -47.92
CA SER A 295 15.07 15.61 -48.90
C SER A 295 15.66 14.28 -48.46
N SER A 296 16.02 14.17 -47.18
CA SER A 296 16.58 12.96 -46.59
C SER A 296 15.54 11.85 -46.45
N LEU A 297 14.30 12.17 -46.08
CA LEU A 297 13.20 11.20 -46.06
C LEU A 297 12.92 10.64 -47.46
N ARG A 298 12.93 11.48 -48.51
CA ARG A 298 12.74 11.03 -49.90
C ARG A 298 13.88 10.13 -50.39
N ARG A 299 15.12 10.44 -50.00
CA ARG A 299 16.31 9.65 -50.35
C ARG A 299 16.24 8.24 -49.73
N LEU A 300 15.97 8.17 -48.43
CA LEU A 300 16.01 6.90 -47.68
C LEU A 300 14.77 6.02 -47.88
N ASP A 301 13.60 6.61 -48.16
CA ASP A 301 12.38 5.88 -48.54
C ASP A 301 12.59 5.04 -49.81
N ALA A 302 13.37 5.56 -50.77
CA ALA A 302 13.71 4.83 -52.01
C ALA A 302 14.63 3.62 -51.75
N GLU A 303 15.46 3.66 -50.70
CA GLU A 303 16.48 2.65 -50.38
C GLU A 303 16.01 1.63 -49.33
N ARG A 304 14.85 1.86 -48.68
CA ARG A 304 14.32 1.07 -47.54
C ARG A 304 15.29 0.97 -46.35
N ASN A 305 16.15 1.95 -46.18
CA ASN A 305 17.09 2.04 -45.07
C ASN A 305 16.48 2.82 -43.89
N GLY A 306 16.83 2.42 -42.67
CA GLY A 306 16.41 3.14 -41.46
C GLY A 306 17.15 4.48 -41.34
N LEU A 307 16.47 5.49 -40.78
CA LEU A 307 17.02 6.82 -40.58
C LEU A 307 17.72 6.92 -39.23
N PHE A 308 19.00 7.27 -39.17
CA PHE A 308 19.71 7.51 -37.91
C PHE A 308 19.97 9.01 -37.74
N LEU A 309 19.59 9.53 -36.57
CA LEU A 309 19.60 10.93 -36.20
C LEU A 309 20.42 11.13 -34.93
N THR A 310 21.15 12.24 -34.86
CA THR A 310 21.75 12.70 -33.60
C THR A 310 21.61 14.21 -33.44
N LEU A 311 21.68 14.70 -32.20
CA LEU A 311 21.68 16.13 -31.89
C LEU A 311 23.07 16.57 -31.43
N GLN A 312 23.64 17.58 -32.09
CA GLN A 312 24.83 18.29 -31.64
C GLN A 312 24.64 19.79 -31.83
N ASN A 313 25.02 20.61 -30.84
CA ASN A 313 24.96 22.07 -30.92
C ASN A 313 23.60 22.63 -31.42
N GLU A 314 22.49 22.08 -30.93
CA GLU A 314 21.10 22.46 -31.30
C GLU A 314 20.73 22.22 -32.78
N LYS A 315 21.53 21.41 -33.48
CA LYS A 315 21.34 20.99 -34.87
C LYS A 315 21.19 19.46 -34.95
N ILE A 316 20.36 19.01 -35.89
CA ILE A 316 20.11 17.58 -36.12
C ILE A 316 20.97 17.14 -37.29
N TYR A 317 21.64 16.01 -37.10
CA TYR A 317 22.47 15.38 -38.10
C TYR A 317 21.85 14.04 -38.51
N ILE A 318 22.04 13.66 -39.78
CA ILE A 318 21.64 12.39 -40.35
C ILE A 318 22.90 11.60 -40.70
N PHE A 319 22.88 10.31 -40.36
CA PHE A 319 23.95 9.40 -40.76
C PHE A 319 23.80 9.01 -42.24
N ASP A 320 24.87 9.10 -43.04
CA ASP A 320 24.87 8.61 -44.42
C ASP A 320 25.29 7.12 -44.47
N PRO A 321 24.41 6.18 -44.87
CA PRO A 321 24.68 4.74 -44.80
C PRO A 321 25.76 4.23 -45.77
N VAL A 322 26.43 5.08 -46.54
CA VAL A 322 27.46 4.68 -47.51
C VAL A 322 28.77 4.24 -46.83
N SER A 323 29.05 4.70 -45.61
CA SER A 323 30.32 4.49 -44.89
C SER A 323 30.33 3.31 -43.90
N ASP A 324 29.18 2.89 -43.35
CA ASP A 324 29.12 1.84 -42.31
C ASP A 324 28.01 0.81 -42.54
N ARG A 325 28.39 -0.47 -42.69
CA ARG A 325 27.47 -1.61 -42.87
C ARG A 325 26.90 -2.18 -41.55
N THR A 326 27.31 -1.65 -40.40
CA THR A 326 26.93 -2.17 -39.08
C THR A 326 25.60 -1.61 -38.57
N ARG A 327 25.26 -0.36 -38.92
CA ARG A 327 23.98 0.27 -38.55
C ARG A 327 22.84 -0.27 -39.43
N ARG A 328 21.90 -1.00 -38.82
CA ARG A 328 20.74 -1.60 -39.50
C ARG A 328 19.44 -1.26 -38.78
N PRO A 329 18.30 -1.21 -39.49
CA PRO A 329 17.00 -1.04 -38.86
C PRO A 329 16.76 -2.15 -37.83
N PHE A 330 16.13 -1.83 -36.69
CA PHE A 330 15.76 -2.80 -35.66
C PHE A 330 14.57 -3.66 -36.10
N TYR A 331 13.67 -3.07 -36.88
CA TYR A 331 12.44 -3.71 -37.33
C TYR A 331 12.38 -3.77 -38.87
N PRO A 332 13.35 -4.42 -39.53
CA PRO A 332 13.44 -4.44 -40.98
C PRO A 332 12.15 -5.00 -41.59
N GLY A 333 11.52 -4.22 -42.47
CA GLY A 333 10.31 -4.61 -43.19
C GLY A 333 9.00 -4.55 -42.40
N LYS A 334 9.03 -4.25 -41.09
CA LYS A 334 7.81 -4.14 -40.28
C LYS A 334 7.20 -2.74 -40.38
N GLN A 335 5.88 -2.64 -40.30
CA GLN A 335 5.15 -1.38 -40.35
C GLN A 335 4.14 -1.25 -39.20
N PRO A 336 3.96 -0.04 -38.63
CA PRO A 336 2.97 0.23 -37.60
C PRO A 336 1.59 0.44 -38.23
N THR A 337 0.94 -0.65 -38.64
CA THR A 337 -0.33 -0.63 -39.38
C THR A 337 -1.56 -0.94 -38.51
N THR A 338 -1.37 -1.63 -37.39
CA THR A 338 -2.47 -2.04 -36.50
C THR A 338 -2.53 -1.11 -35.29
N THR A 339 -3.69 -0.52 -35.02
CA THR A 339 -3.91 0.32 -33.85
C THR A 339 -4.44 -0.48 -32.65
N LEU A 340 -4.34 0.08 -31.45
CA LEU A 340 -4.99 -0.50 -30.26
C LEU A 340 -6.52 -0.56 -30.43
N ALA A 341 -7.10 0.38 -31.16
CA ALA A 341 -8.53 0.35 -31.51
C ALA A 341 -8.88 -0.84 -32.42
N ASP A 342 -8.02 -1.16 -33.40
CA ASP A 342 -8.19 -2.35 -34.25
C ASP A 342 -8.08 -3.63 -33.41
N LEU A 343 -7.12 -3.71 -32.48
CA LEU A 343 -7.00 -4.85 -31.57
C LEU A 343 -8.22 -5.04 -30.66
N PHE A 344 -8.89 -3.95 -30.24
CA PHE A 344 -10.18 -4.05 -29.55
C PHE A 344 -11.29 -4.59 -30.46
N ALA A 345 -11.35 -4.13 -31.72
CA ALA A 345 -12.31 -4.61 -32.71
C ALA A 345 -12.10 -6.09 -33.05
N GLU A 346 -10.84 -6.56 -33.03
CA GLU A 346 -10.45 -7.96 -33.19
C GLU A 346 -10.58 -8.80 -31.91
N HIS A 347 -11.11 -8.21 -30.82
CA HIS A 347 -11.28 -8.86 -29.52
C HIS A 347 -9.99 -9.42 -28.89
N ALA A 348 -8.83 -8.84 -29.22
CA ALA A 348 -7.52 -9.30 -28.75
C ALA A 348 -7.36 -9.25 -27.21
N PHE A 349 -8.19 -8.45 -26.51
CA PHE A 349 -8.14 -8.28 -25.06
C PHE A 349 -9.21 -9.07 -24.29
N PHE A 350 -10.07 -9.83 -24.96
CA PHE A 350 -11.20 -10.51 -24.29
C PHE A 350 -10.72 -11.68 -23.40
N GLU A 351 -11.25 -11.78 -22.17
CA GLU A 351 -10.93 -12.86 -21.22
C GLU A 351 -12.06 -13.91 -21.20
N LYS A 352 -11.76 -15.21 -21.37
CA LYS A 352 -12.80 -16.25 -21.52
C LYS A 352 -13.66 -16.39 -20.26
N PRO A 353 -15.00 -16.52 -20.38
CA PRO A 353 -15.81 -17.12 -19.33
C PRO A 353 -15.49 -18.63 -19.21
N PRO A 354 -15.48 -19.22 -18.01
CA PRO A 354 -15.28 -20.66 -17.86
C PRO A 354 -16.44 -21.43 -18.53
N GLY A 355 -16.11 -22.31 -19.49
CA GLY A 355 -17.03 -23.34 -19.99
C GLY A 355 -17.60 -23.21 -21.42
N HIS A 356 -17.13 -22.30 -22.28
CA HIS A 356 -17.59 -22.21 -23.68
C HIS A 356 -16.48 -22.56 -24.70
N TRP A 357 -16.84 -23.32 -25.75
CA TRP A 357 -15.96 -23.69 -26.87
C TRP A 357 -15.61 -22.46 -27.73
N ILE A 358 -14.36 -22.32 -28.19
CA ILE A 358 -13.92 -21.25 -29.11
C ILE A 358 -13.33 -21.87 -30.38
N PRO A 359 -13.55 -21.27 -31.57
CA PRO A 359 -12.81 -21.55 -32.80
C PRO A 359 -11.28 -21.46 -32.65
N GLN A 360 -10.55 -22.06 -33.58
CA GLN A 360 -9.17 -22.53 -33.44
C GLN A 360 -8.03 -21.48 -33.26
N ASP A 361 -8.26 -20.17 -33.30
CA ASP A 361 -7.17 -19.18 -33.31
C ASP A 361 -6.97 -18.45 -31.97
N THR A 362 -6.38 -19.14 -30.98
CA THR A 362 -5.95 -18.55 -29.69
C THR A 362 -4.62 -17.80 -29.75
N GLN A 363 -3.97 -17.69 -30.92
CA GLN A 363 -2.63 -17.12 -31.04
C GLN A 363 -2.58 -15.59 -30.87
N ASN A 364 -3.70 -14.88 -31.01
CA ASN A 364 -3.74 -13.41 -31.04
C ASN A 364 -4.24 -12.72 -29.74
N LEU A 365 -4.51 -13.45 -28.66
CA LEU A 365 -5.02 -12.87 -27.42
C LEU A 365 -3.90 -12.33 -26.50
N PHE A 366 -4.08 -11.12 -25.96
CA PHE A 366 -3.24 -10.54 -24.92
C PHE A 366 -3.49 -11.23 -23.58
N LEU A 367 -2.43 -11.84 -23.04
CA LEU A 367 -2.42 -12.40 -21.70
C LEU A 367 -2.44 -11.29 -20.66
N ARG A 368 -2.88 -11.62 -19.44
CA ARG A 368 -3.01 -10.64 -18.34
C ARG A 368 -1.72 -9.86 -18.05
N ASP A 369 -0.57 -10.51 -18.12
CA ASP A 369 0.72 -9.83 -17.91
C ASP A 369 1.06 -8.88 -19.07
N GLU A 370 0.72 -9.25 -20.30
CA GLU A 370 0.90 -8.41 -21.49
C GLU A 370 -0.04 -7.19 -21.44
N LYS A 371 -1.29 -7.38 -21.00
CA LYS A 371 -2.26 -6.29 -20.77
C LYS A 371 -1.74 -5.27 -19.77
N ARG A 372 -1.22 -5.73 -18.63
CA ARG A 372 -0.73 -4.88 -17.55
C ARG A 372 0.63 -4.27 -17.88
N GLY A 373 1.47 -4.97 -18.63
CA GLY A 373 2.69 -4.42 -19.22
C GLY A 373 2.39 -3.27 -20.19
N LEU A 374 1.40 -3.44 -21.08
CA LEU A 374 0.93 -2.37 -21.97
C LEU A 374 0.36 -1.19 -21.16
N ALA A 375 -0.48 -1.45 -20.17
CA ALA A 375 -1.04 -0.43 -19.27
C ALA A 375 0.05 0.40 -18.57
N ALA A 376 1.11 -0.25 -18.07
CA ALA A 376 2.25 0.44 -17.46
C ALA A 376 3.00 1.35 -18.44
N LYS A 377 3.22 0.89 -19.69
CA LYS A 377 3.85 1.69 -20.76
C LYS A 377 3.03 2.94 -21.10
N LEU A 378 1.69 2.83 -21.15
CA LEU A 378 0.80 3.96 -21.42
C LEU A 378 0.81 5.01 -20.30
N VAL A 379 0.84 4.55 -19.03
CA VAL A 379 0.96 5.44 -17.87
C VAL A 379 2.32 6.13 -17.80
N LEU A 380 3.40 5.40 -18.13
CA LEU A 380 4.73 6.01 -18.22
C LEU A 380 4.78 7.08 -19.32
N GLY A 381 4.09 6.84 -20.44
CA GLY A 381 3.89 7.78 -21.54
C GLY A 381 3.35 9.16 -21.13
N LEU A 382 2.49 9.25 -20.09
CA LEU A 382 2.02 10.54 -19.56
C LEU A 382 3.15 11.41 -19.00
N GLY A 383 4.26 10.79 -18.56
CA GLY A 383 5.45 11.49 -18.08
C GLY A 383 6.24 12.18 -19.20
N TYR A 384 6.08 11.72 -20.45
CA TYR A 384 6.76 12.25 -21.65
C TYR A 384 6.08 13.49 -22.24
N GLN A 385 4.97 13.97 -21.65
CA GLN A 385 4.36 15.25 -21.98
C GLN A 385 5.18 16.41 -21.41
N TRP A 386 6.26 16.75 -22.11
CA TRP A 386 7.27 17.69 -21.62
C TRP A 386 6.93 19.17 -21.81
N ASP A 387 6.00 19.48 -22.72
CA ASP A 387 5.55 20.83 -23.08
C ASP A 387 4.07 20.79 -23.53
N PRO A 388 3.23 21.80 -23.27
CA PRO A 388 1.89 21.92 -23.88
C PRO A 388 1.87 21.83 -25.41
N ASP A 389 2.96 22.16 -26.10
CA ASP A 389 3.01 22.18 -27.58
C ASP A 389 3.19 20.80 -28.22
N HIS A 390 3.62 19.78 -27.45
CA HIS A 390 3.89 18.43 -27.96
C HIS A 390 3.21 17.37 -27.09
N VAL A 391 2.30 16.62 -27.70
CA VAL A 391 1.43 15.68 -27.03
C VAL A 391 1.70 14.26 -27.53
N LEU A 392 2.09 13.39 -26.61
CA LEU A 392 2.16 11.95 -26.84
C LEU A 392 0.82 11.33 -26.47
N SER A 393 0.06 10.87 -27.45
CA SER A 393 -1.35 10.46 -27.31
C SER A 393 -1.52 9.06 -26.68
N THR A 394 -1.03 8.85 -25.45
CA THR A 394 -1.09 7.54 -24.79
C THR A 394 -2.44 7.17 -24.21
N TRP A 395 -3.42 8.07 -24.29
CA TRP A 395 -4.79 7.88 -23.79
C TRP A 395 -5.80 7.57 -24.89
N ASP A 396 -5.37 7.50 -26.15
CA ASP A 396 -6.25 7.29 -27.30
C ASP A 396 -5.85 6.03 -28.06
N ALA A 397 -6.76 5.05 -28.10
CA ALA A 397 -6.55 3.77 -28.75
C ALA A 397 -6.32 3.89 -30.27
N GLN A 398 -6.79 4.95 -30.93
CA GLN A 398 -6.55 5.19 -32.36
C GLN A 398 -5.12 5.68 -32.64
N HIS A 399 -4.45 6.19 -31.61
CA HIS A 399 -3.13 6.80 -31.71
C HIS A 399 -2.02 5.93 -31.11
N ILE A 400 -2.34 4.69 -30.75
CA ILE A 400 -1.39 3.69 -30.27
C ILE A 400 -1.29 2.59 -31.33
N TYR A 401 -0.10 2.38 -31.87
CA TYR A 401 0.20 1.50 -32.98
C TYR A 401 1.08 0.33 -32.54
N PHE A 402 0.92 -0.79 -33.22
CA PHE A 402 1.76 -1.97 -33.08
C PHE A 402 2.34 -2.37 -34.43
N LEU A 403 3.56 -2.92 -34.39
CA LEU A 403 4.19 -3.48 -35.57
C LEU A 403 3.59 -4.85 -35.89
N THR A 404 3.41 -5.12 -37.18
CA THR A 404 2.96 -6.44 -37.67
C THR A 404 4.11 -7.21 -38.29
N ASN A 405 4.14 -8.51 -38.04
CA ASN A 405 5.02 -9.47 -38.69
C ASN A 405 4.47 -9.85 -40.08
N GLU A 406 5.29 -10.52 -40.90
CA GLU A 406 4.88 -10.98 -42.25
C GLU A 406 3.70 -11.97 -42.24
N ASP A 407 3.48 -12.65 -41.11
CA ASP A 407 2.36 -13.56 -40.87
C ASP A 407 1.08 -12.86 -40.36
N GLY A 408 1.12 -11.52 -40.23
CA GLY A 408 0.01 -10.71 -39.72
C GLY A 408 -0.08 -10.64 -38.19
N THR A 409 0.83 -11.28 -37.44
CA THR A 409 0.83 -11.23 -35.98
C THR A 409 1.39 -9.90 -35.45
N CYS A 410 0.76 -9.37 -34.40
CA CYS A 410 1.14 -8.11 -33.76
C CYS A 410 2.31 -8.31 -32.77
N LEU A 411 3.36 -7.49 -32.89
CA LEU A 411 4.50 -7.43 -31.97
C LEU A 411 4.12 -6.68 -30.68
N ARG A 412 3.62 -7.41 -29.69
CA ARG A 412 3.04 -6.87 -28.45
C ARG A 412 4.02 -6.11 -27.55
N GLU A 413 5.30 -6.44 -27.64
CA GLU A 413 6.33 -5.86 -26.76
C GLU A 413 6.72 -4.42 -27.13
N ALA A 414 6.44 -3.98 -28.37
CA ALA A 414 6.86 -2.69 -28.90
C ALA A 414 5.67 -1.85 -29.40
N PRO A 415 4.82 -1.32 -28.48
CA PRO A 415 3.81 -0.33 -28.85
C PRO A 415 4.44 1.04 -29.12
N PHE A 416 3.89 1.75 -30.09
CA PHE A 416 4.28 3.11 -30.46
C PHE A 416 3.10 4.06 -30.31
N ALA A 417 3.31 5.25 -29.75
CA ALA A 417 2.26 6.26 -29.65
C ALA A 417 2.53 7.43 -30.59
N LEU A 418 1.46 7.98 -31.17
CA LEU A 418 1.54 9.17 -32.00
C LEU A 418 1.95 10.38 -31.17
N CYS A 419 2.99 11.06 -31.64
CA CYS A 419 3.40 12.36 -31.17
C CYS A 419 2.83 13.42 -32.10
N ASP A 420 1.87 14.18 -31.60
CA ASP A 420 1.25 15.30 -32.30
C ASP A 420 1.73 16.62 -31.70
N SER A 421 1.76 17.66 -32.53
CA SER A 421 2.10 19.00 -32.09
C SER A 421 0.88 19.91 -32.18
N TYR A 422 0.44 20.38 -31.02
CA TYR A 422 -0.74 21.23 -30.92
C TYR A 422 -0.39 22.68 -31.29
N ASN A 423 -1.14 23.26 -32.23
CA ASN A 423 -1.21 24.72 -32.31
C ASN A 423 -2.10 25.22 -31.16
N VAL A 424 -1.53 26.00 -30.26
CA VAL A 424 -2.14 26.55 -29.03
C VAL A 424 -3.49 27.27 -29.28
N ALA A 425 -3.78 27.70 -30.51
CA ALA A 425 -5.00 28.43 -30.88
C ALA A 425 -6.31 27.62 -30.84
N ASP A 426 -6.27 26.29 -30.94
CA ASP A 426 -7.51 25.48 -31.02
C ASP A 426 -8.09 25.14 -29.62
N HIS A 427 -7.31 25.30 -28.55
CA HIS A 427 -7.70 24.88 -27.21
C HIS A 427 -8.70 25.84 -26.52
N GLU A 428 -8.69 27.12 -26.89
CA GLU A 428 -9.68 28.09 -26.39
C GLU A 428 -11.09 27.83 -26.96
N ASN A 429 -11.20 27.17 -28.12
CA ASN A 429 -12.49 26.80 -28.71
C ASN A 429 -12.94 25.37 -28.39
N MET A 430 -12.03 24.41 -28.17
CA MET A 430 -12.37 23.00 -27.87
C MET A 430 -12.69 22.73 -26.38
N ALA A 431 -12.35 23.64 -25.47
CA ALA A 431 -12.78 23.58 -24.07
C ALA A 431 -14.31 23.75 -23.87
N SER A 432 -15.05 23.96 -24.97
CA SER A 432 -16.51 24.01 -25.00
C SER A 432 -17.12 22.77 -25.67
N LYS A 433 -17.15 21.63 -24.95
CA LYS A 433 -18.17 20.54 -24.99
C LYS A 433 -17.60 19.23 -24.44
N THR A 434 -17.93 18.88 -23.20
CA THR A 434 -18.12 17.48 -22.73
C THR A 434 -17.08 16.42 -23.18
N SER A 435 -15.77 16.71 -23.12
CA SER A 435 -14.71 15.71 -23.36
C SER A 435 -13.93 15.46 -22.07
N LEU A 436 -13.60 14.18 -21.81
CA LEU A 436 -12.75 13.76 -20.70
C LEU A 436 -11.33 14.38 -20.86
N SER A 437 -10.65 14.63 -19.74
CA SER A 437 -9.23 15.00 -19.76
C SER A 437 -8.35 13.81 -20.17
N ASP A 438 -7.13 14.07 -20.65
CA ASP A 438 -6.17 13.04 -21.09
C ASP A 438 -5.99 11.92 -20.05
N VAL A 439 -5.90 12.28 -18.77
CA VAL A 439 -5.78 11.30 -17.66
C VAL A 439 -7.06 10.49 -17.47
N GLN A 440 -8.23 11.10 -17.63
CA GLN A 440 -9.51 10.38 -17.53
C GLN A 440 -9.70 9.44 -18.73
N SER A 441 -9.34 9.87 -19.93
CA SER A 441 -9.31 9.05 -21.14
C SER A 441 -8.35 7.89 -20.99
N LEU A 442 -7.18 8.11 -20.39
CA LEU A 442 -6.24 7.03 -20.08
C LEU A 442 -6.85 6.05 -19.08
N VAL A 443 -7.40 6.53 -17.95
CA VAL A 443 -8.01 5.66 -16.94
C VAL A 443 -9.13 4.80 -17.54
N LYS A 444 -9.95 5.38 -18.41
CA LYS A 444 -10.94 4.64 -19.19
C LYS A 444 -10.28 3.55 -20.04
N LEU A 445 -9.25 3.90 -20.81
CA LEU A 445 -8.51 2.98 -21.67
C LEU A 445 -7.85 1.83 -20.88
N LEU A 446 -7.30 2.09 -19.69
CA LEU A 446 -6.72 1.06 -18.82
C LEU A 446 -7.77 0.02 -18.39
N LEU A 447 -8.97 0.48 -18.06
CA LEU A 447 -10.08 -0.42 -17.74
C LEU A 447 -10.51 -1.23 -18.99
N GLU A 448 -10.58 -0.60 -20.16
CA GLU A 448 -10.91 -1.29 -21.41
C GLU A 448 -9.89 -2.39 -21.74
N ILE A 449 -8.60 -2.15 -21.50
CA ILE A 449 -7.52 -3.13 -21.66
C ILE A 449 -7.69 -4.31 -20.70
N GLU A 450 -7.93 -4.05 -19.41
CA GLU A 450 -8.03 -5.10 -18.39
C GLU A 450 -9.26 -5.98 -18.62
N TYR A 451 -10.43 -5.37 -18.80
CA TYR A 451 -11.70 -6.09 -19.00
C TYR A 451 -11.88 -6.61 -20.43
N GLY A 452 -11.13 -6.09 -21.40
CA GLY A 452 -11.24 -6.48 -22.81
C GLY A 452 -12.55 -6.05 -23.47
N ILE A 453 -13.24 -5.06 -22.90
CA ILE A 453 -14.51 -4.53 -23.40
C ILE A 453 -14.41 -3.02 -23.53
N LEU A 454 -14.99 -2.47 -24.60
CA LEU A 454 -15.14 -1.03 -24.74
C LEU A 454 -16.18 -0.53 -23.74
N LEU A 455 -15.78 0.42 -22.91
CA LEU A 455 -16.64 1.02 -21.90
C LEU A 455 -17.59 2.04 -22.55
N PRO A 456 -18.83 2.14 -22.06
CA PRO A 456 -19.77 3.16 -22.53
C PRO A 456 -19.20 4.56 -22.33
N ARG A 457 -19.71 5.55 -23.08
CA ARG A 457 -19.25 6.94 -22.98
C ARG A 457 -19.35 7.44 -21.54
N VAL A 458 -18.21 7.73 -20.94
CA VAL A 458 -18.08 8.30 -19.60
C VAL A 458 -17.89 9.81 -19.70
N ARG A 459 -18.55 10.59 -18.84
CA ARG A 459 -18.56 12.06 -18.94
C ARG A 459 -17.67 12.79 -17.94
N ASP A 460 -17.30 12.14 -16.83
CA ASP A 460 -16.53 12.75 -15.75
C ASP A 460 -15.76 11.70 -14.91
N SER A 461 -14.87 12.18 -14.03
CA SER A 461 -14.09 11.32 -13.12
C SER A 461 -14.94 10.59 -12.09
N ALA A 462 -16.09 11.15 -11.68
CA ALA A 462 -16.94 10.51 -10.67
C ALA A 462 -17.59 9.23 -11.23
N GLN A 463 -17.99 9.24 -12.49
CA GLN A 463 -18.48 8.06 -13.20
C GLN A 463 -17.38 7.00 -13.38
N LEU A 464 -16.13 7.42 -13.69
CA LEU A 464 -14.99 6.50 -13.75
C LEU A 464 -14.70 5.87 -12.38
N SER A 465 -14.61 6.66 -11.30
CA SER A 465 -14.42 6.15 -9.95
C SER A 465 -15.55 5.20 -9.55
N LYS A 466 -16.79 5.46 -9.97
CA LYS A 466 -17.92 4.55 -9.72
C LYS A 466 -17.76 3.23 -10.46
N LEU A 467 -17.33 3.24 -11.71
CA LEU A 467 -17.06 2.02 -12.49
C LEU A 467 -15.90 1.21 -11.88
N ILE A 468 -14.82 1.87 -11.47
CA ILE A 468 -13.68 1.22 -10.80
C ILE A 468 -14.14 0.57 -9.49
N ARG A 469 -14.89 1.30 -8.66
CA ARG A 469 -15.43 0.78 -7.39
C ARG A 469 -16.37 -0.39 -7.59
N LYS A 470 -17.22 -0.35 -8.63
CA LYS A 470 -18.05 -1.49 -8.99
C LYS A 470 -17.20 -2.71 -9.39
N GLY A 471 -16.15 -2.52 -10.17
CA GLY A 471 -15.20 -3.58 -10.50
C GLY A 471 -14.46 -4.15 -9.29
N LEU A 472 -14.08 -3.29 -8.34
CA LEU A 472 -13.48 -3.67 -7.05
C LEU A 472 -14.42 -4.52 -6.18
N GLU A 473 -15.73 -4.36 -6.35
CA GLU A 473 -16.77 -5.12 -5.66
C GLU A 473 -17.03 -6.50 -6.28
N GLU A 474 -16.73 -6.66 -7.59
CA GLU A 474 -17.10 -7.85 -8.38
C GLU A 474 -15.94 -8.83 -8.61
N ASP A 475 -14.67 -8.38 -8.62
CA ASP A 475 -13.52 -9.23 -8.97
C ASP A 475 -12.26 -8.93 -8.13
N PHE A 476 -12.08 -9.71 -7.06
CA PHE A 476 -10.92 -9.64 -6.15
C PHE A 476 -9.58 -9.94 -6.85
N GLY A 477 -9.56 -10.60 -8.01
CA GLY A 477 -8.34 -10.91 -8.77
C GLY A 477 -7.73 -9.69 -9.48
N ARG A 478 -8.50 -8.60 -9.58
CA ARG A 478 -8.09 -7.33 -10.22
C ARG A 478 -7.94 -6.18 -9.21
N LEU A 479 -8.14 -6.44 -7.91
CA LEU A 479 -8.11 -5.44 -6.82
C LEU A 479 -6.90 -4.49 -6.91
N HIS A 480 -5.69 -5.03 -6.86
CA HIS A 480 -4.46 -4.21 -6.86
C HIS A 480 -4.25 -3.43 -8.17
N TYR A 481 -4.71 -3.98 -9.29
CA TYR A 481 -4.68 -3.29 -10.58
C TYR A 481 -5.66 -2.10 -10.57
N LEU A 482 -6.90 -2.32 -10.14
CA LEU A 482 -7.93 -1.30 -10.07
C LEU A 482 -7.61 -0.18 -9.07
N GLU A 483 -6.96 -0.49 -7.94
CA GLU A 483 -6.43 0.51 -7.00
C GLU A 483 -5.33 1.38 -7.62
N ALA A 484 -4.46 0.79 -8.46
CA ALA A 484 -3.44 1.53 -9.19
C ALA A 484 -4.05 2.42 -10.29
N VAL A 485 -5.08 1.93 -10.98
CA VAL A 485 -5.85 2.69 -11.98
C VAL A 485 -6.62 3.84 -11.33
N GLU A 486 -7.26 3.66 -10.18
CA GLU A 486 -7.93 4.74 -9.45
C GLU A 486 -6.93 5.84 -9.05
N ALA A 487 -5.73 5.44 -8.61
CA ALA A 487 -4.68 6.38 -8.20
C ALA A 487 -4.15 7.27 -9.34
N CYS A 488 -4.40 6.91 -10.60
CA CYS A 488 -4.07 7.72 -11.77
C CYS A 488 -4.96 8.96 -11.90
N LEU A 489 -6.18 8.95 -11.36
CA LEU A 489 -7.07 10.13 -11.36
C LEU A 489 -6.47 11.32 -10.58
N ASP A 490 -5.60 11.04 -9.60
CA ASP A 490 -4.89 12.05 -8.81
C ASP A 490 -3.55 12.49 -9.43
N PHE A 491 -3.20 12.04 -10.64
CA PHE A 491 -1.89 12.24 -11.26
C PHE A 491 -1.44 13.71 -11.24
N HIS A 492 -2.27 14.61 -11.77
CA HIS A 492 -1.94 16.03 -11.85
C HIS A 492 -1.73 16.67 -10.47
N TYR A 493 -2.54 16.28 -9.48
CA TYR A 493 -2.41 16.76 -8.10
C TYR A 493 -1.08 16.30 -7.48
N LYS A 494 -0.75 15.00 -7.63
CA LYS A 494 0.48 14.41 -7.09
C LYS A 494 1.73 15.01 -7.75
N ALA A 495 1.73 15.15 -9.07
CA ALA A 495 2.83 15.77 -9.82
C ALA A 495 3.03 17.25 -9.42
N LYS A 496 1.94 18.03 -9.31
CA LYS A 496 2.01 19.44 -8.87
C LYS A 496 2.52 19.59 -7.44
N LYS A 497 2.09 18.69 -6.53
CA LYS A 497 2.56 18.64 -5.15
C LYS A 497 4.05 18.32 -5.06
N LEU A 498 4.53 17.37 -5.86
CA LEU A 498 5.94 16.99 -5.92
C LEU A 498 6.79 18.11 -6.53
N ALA A 499 6.35 18.74 -7.63
CA ALA A 499 7.06 19.86 -8.26
C ALA A 499 7.30 21.02 -7.28
N ARG A 500 6.30 21.34 -6.44
CA ARG A 500 6.41 22.38 -5.40
C ARG A 500 7.47 22.07 -4.34
N ARG A 501 7.71 20.79 -4.03
CA ARG A 501 8.71 20.36 -3.04
C ARG A 501 10.15 20.46 -3.57
N MET A 502 10.34 20.43 -4.89
CA MET A 502 11.67 20.42 -5.52
C MET A 502 12.27 21.84 -5.71
N ASN A 503 11.54 22.91 -5.35
CA ASN A 503 11.88 24.27 -5.76
C ASN A 503 13.04 24.87 -4.91
N GLY A 504 14.28 24.74 -5.37
CA GLY A 504 15.48 25.28 -4.71
C GLY A 504 16.71 25.60 -5.59
N GLN A 505 16.77 25.17 -6.85
CA GLN A 505 17.84 25.52 -7.82
C GLN A 505 17.27 25.63 -9.25
N LYS A 506 17.99 26.14 -10.25
CA LYS A 506 17.44 26.31 -11.63
C LYS A 506 17.14 24.96 -12.31
N GLY A 507 15.88 24.67 -12.69
CA GLY A 507 15.49 23.49 -13.46
C GLY A 507 13.98 23.33 -13.72
N ASN A 508 13.57 22.58 -14.76
CA ASN A 508 12.17 22.33 -15.13
C ASN A 508 11.52 21.25 -14.24
N TYR A 509 11.28 21.58 -12.97
CA TYR A 509 10.78 20.64 -11.94
C TYR A 509 9.39 20.07 -12.19
N ALA A 510 8.54 20.80 -12.91
CA ALA A 510 7.21 20.30 -13.27
C ALA A 510 7.33 19.05 -14.16
N THR A 511 8.27 19.06 -15.10
CA THR A 511 8.54 17.92 -15.98
C THR A 511 9.10 16.73 -15.20
N MET A 512 10.07 16.98 -14.31
CA MET A 512 10.63 15.95 -13.41
C MET A 512 9.57 15.31 -12.51
N ALA A 513 8.72 16.13 -11.89
CA ALA A 513 7.70 15.63 -10.98
C ALA A 513 6.62 14.81 -11.69
N ARG A 514 6.25 15.16 -12.93
CA ARG A 514 5.36 14.35 -13.78
C ARG A 514 5.98 12.99 -14.07
N MET A 515 7.25 12.97 -14.51
CA MET A 515 7.97 11.73 -14.82
C MET A 515 8.13 10.81 -13.60
N ILE A 516 8.47 11.37 -12.43
CA ILE A 516 8.55 10.59 -11.18
C ILE A 516 7.17 10.01 -10.82
N THR A 517 6.10 10.81 -10.96
CA THR A 517 4.74 10.36 -10.64
C THR A 517 4.28 9.26 -11.60
N SER A 518 4.59 9.35 -12.89
CA SER A 518 4.25 8.33 -13.88
C SER A 518 5.04 7.04 -13.69
N LEU A 519 6.33 7.11 -13.34
CA LEU A 519 7.15 5.93 -13.00
C LEU A 519 6.55 5.16 -11.82
N GLN A 520 6.22 5.86 -10.73
CA GLN A 520 5.63 5.25 -9.54
C GLN A 520 4.27 4.58 -9.82
N LEU A 521 3.44 5.18 -10.68
CA LEU A 521 2.15 4.60 -11.05
C LEU A 521 2.31 3.39 -12.00
N ALA A 522 3.23 3.47 -12.97
CA ALA A 522 3.52 2.38 -13.89
C ALA A 522 4.07 1.14 -13.16
N GLU A 523 4.95 1.33 -12.17
CA GLU A 523 5.50 0.24 -11.34
C GLU A 523 4.38 -0.45 -10.53
N ARG A 524 3.44 0.32 -9.97
CA ARG A 524 2.26 -0.24 -9.26
C ARG A 524 1.36 -1.07 -10.18
N ILE A 525 1.13 -0.61 -11.41
CA ILE A 525 0.33 -1.33 -12.40
C ILE A 525 1.00 -2.65 -12.79
N ARG A 526 2.32 -2.65 -13.01
CA ARG A 526 3.07 -3.87 -13.37
C ARG A 526 3.17 -4.86 -12.20
N ALA A 527 3.37 -4.38 -10.98
CA ALA A 527 3.42 -5.21 -9.78
C ALA A 527 2.11 -5.98 -9.53
N ALA A 528 0.97 -5.45 -9.98
CA ALA A 528 -0.31 -6.15 -9.88
C ALA A 528 -0.32 -7.50 -10.63
N SER A 529 0.50 -7.68 -11.68
CA SER A 529 0.64 -8.93 -12.46
C SER A 529 1.23 -10.10 -11.67
N LEU A 530 2.18 -9.83 -10.78
CA LEU A 530 2.96 -10.86 -10.07
C LEU A 530 2.17 -11.58 -8.96
N HIS A 531 1.06 -10.99 -8.51
CA HIS A 531 0.29 -11.49 -7.37
C HIS A 531 -0.61 -12.71 -7.67
N MET A 532 -0.73 -13.16 -8.92
CA MET A 532 -1.62 -14.30 -9.29
C MET A 532 -0.95 -15.47 -10.02
N GLN A 533 0.23 -15.32 -10.61
CA GLN A 533 0.92 -16.45 -11.26
C GLN A 533 1.29 -17.59 -10.29
N SER A 534 1.33 -17.32 -8.98
CA SER A 534 1.50 -18.33 -7.93
C SER A 534 0.26 -19.21 -7.69
N ARG A 535 -0.89 -18.91 -8.30
CA ARG A 535 -2.18 -19.60 -8.04
C ARG A 535 -2.64 -20.53 -9.16
N SER A 536 -2.12 -20.38 -10.39
CA SER A 536 -2.61 -21.08 -11.58
C SER A 536 -1.86 -22.36 -11.97
N GLN A 537 -0.78 -22.74 -11.27
CA GLN A 537 -0.07 -24.01 -11.54
C GLN A 537 -0.59 -25.23 -10.75
N GLU A 538 -1.54 -25.08 -9.82
CA GLU A 538 -2.00 -26.19 -8.95
C GLU A 538 -3.31 -26.87 -9.38
N THR A 539 -3.96 -26.46 -10.49
CA THR A 539 -5.35 -26.90 -10.79
C THR A 539 -5.55 -27.68 -12.09
N SER A 540 -4.51 -28.27 -12.69
CA SER A 540 -4.71 -29.17 -13.84
C SER A 540 -3.80 -30.41 -13.84
N ALA A 541 -4.05 -31.35 -12.93
CA ALA A 541 -3.68 -32.76 -13.14
C ALA A 541 -4.50 -33.66 -12.19
N GLY A 542 -5.53 -34.33 -12.72
CA GLY A 542 -6.28 -35.36 -11.99
C GLY A 542 -7.04 -36.30 -12.92
N ALA A 543 -6.78 -37.61 -12.74
CA ALA A 543 -7.40 -38.83 -13.31
C ALA A 543 -6.90 -39.23 -14.71
N GLU A 544 -6.29 -40.41 -14.97
CA GLU A 544 -6.54 -41.78 -14.45
C GLU A 544 -5.33 -42.75 -14.67
N PRO A 545 -5.36 -44.04 -14.22
CA PRO A 545 -4.20 -44.76 -13.68
C PRO A 545 -3.54 -45.81 -14.61
N GLY A 546 -2.25 -46.07 -14.36
CA GLY A 546 -1.65 -47.39 -14.59
C GLY A 546 -0.35 -47.46 -15.39
N ALA A 547 0.64 -48.14 -14.79
CA ALA A 547 1.86 -48.74 -15.34
C ALA A 547 3.14 -47.86 -15.52
N PHE A 548 4.18 -48.25 -14.77
CA PHE A 548 5.57 -47.80 -14.92
C PHE A 548 6.18 -48.24 -16.27
N PRO A 549 7.11 -47.44 -16.82
CA PRO A 549 8.50 -47.90 -16.91
C PRO A 549 9.55 -46.83 -16.52
N ALA A 550 10.78 -47.29 -16.34
CA ALA A 550 11.92 -46.63 -15.69
C ALA A 550 12.71 -45.64 -16.61
N PRO A 551 13.80 -45.01 -16.13
CA PRO A 551 13.99 -43.57 -16.14
C PRO A 551 14.67 -43.06 -17.43
N THR A 552 14.21 -41.92 -17.94
CA THR A 552 14.99 -41.10 -18.88
C THR A 552 15.15 -39.71 -18.28
N THR A 553 16.39 -39.26 -18.27
CA THR A 553 16.95 -38.03 -17.71
C THR A 553 16.14 -36.80 -18.12
N ILE A 554 15.43 -36.18 -17.16
CA ILE A 554 14.77 -34.87 -17.35
C ILE A 554 15.43 -33.89 -16.40
N ASN A 555 15.88 -32.77 -16.96
CA ASN A 555 16.49 -31.65 -16.27
C ASN A 555 15.60 -31.18 -15.11
N LEU A 556 16.20 -31.10 -13.91
CA LEU A 556 15.58 -30.54 -12.71
C LEU A 556 15.11 -29.09 -12.98
N PRO A 557 13.88 -28.71 -12.59
CA PRO A 557 13.51 -27.30 -12.48
C PRO A 557 14.40 -26.58 -11.45
N PRO A 558 14.58 -25.25 -11.57
CA PRO A 558 15.53 -24.50 -10.75
C PRO A 558 15.20 -24.67 -9.26
N GLN A 559 16.20 -25.08 -8.49
CA GLN A 559 16.07 -25.25 -7.05
C GLN A 559 15.75 -23.92 -6.38
N VAL A 560 14.67 -23.91 -5.60
CA VAL A 560 14.31 -22.80 -4.71
C VAL A 560 15.34 -22.76 -3.58
N SER A 561 16.30 -21.86 -3.67
CA SER A 561 17.36 -21.69 -2.68
C SER A 561 16.90 -20.83 -1.50
N ARG A 562 17.12 -21.31 -0.27
CA ARG A 562 17.14 -20.42 0.90
C ARG A 562 18.33 -19.47 0.73
N PRO A 563 18.21 -18.18 1.09
CA PRO A 563 19.39 -17.40 1.40
C PRO A 563 20.13 -18.08 2.54
N VAL A 564 21.45 -18.20 2.39
CA VAL A 564 22.36 -18.76 3.39
C VAL A 564 22.17 -17.98 4.70
N GLU A 565 21.42 -18.53 5.64
CA GLU A 565 21.56 -18.11 7.04
C GLU A 565 22.99 -18.49 7.44
N PRO A 566 23.79 -17.55 7.97
CA PRO A 566 25.04 -17.94 8.60
C PRO A 566 24.68 -18.99 9.64
N VAL A 567 25.32 -20.15 9.54
CA VAL A 567 25.23 -21.20 10.56
C VAL A 567 25.36 -20.49 11.89
N ILE A 568 24.32 -20.60 12.75
CA ILE A 568 24.41 -20.16 14.15
C ILE A 568 25.36 -21.14 14.84
N ALA A 569 26.63 -21.04 14.50
CA ALA A 569 27.70 -21.79 15.11
C ALA A 569 28.08 -21.04 16.39
N PRO A 570 28.11 -21.69 17.56
CA PRO A 570 28.66 -21.08 18.76
C PRO A 570 30.12 -20.71 18.48
N THR A 571 30.38 -19.42 18.27
CA THR A 571 31.73 -18.90 18.08
C THR A 571 32.37 -18.78 19.47
N SER A 572 33.33 -19.63 19.76
CA SER A 572 33.91 -19.80 21.10
C SER A 572 34.93 -18.72 21.50
N GLN A 573 35.01 -17.60 20.77
CA GLN A 573 35.97 -16.51 21.01
C GLN A 573 35.33 -15.12 20.85
N HIS A 574 34.39 -14.79 21.73
CA HIS A 574 33.87 -13.42 21.86
C HIS A 574 34.56 -12.67 23.01
N SER A 575 34.70 -11.35 22.88
CA SER A 575 35.35 -10.53 23.92
C SER A 575 34.55 -10.56 25.24
N PRO A 576 35.20 -10.37 26.41
CA PRO A 576 34.51 -10.25 27.70
C PRO A 576 33.41 -9.18 27.70
N GLU A 577 33.56 -8.15 26.90
CA GLU A 577 32.61 -7.03 26.75
C GLU A 577 31.25 -7.49 26.22
N VAL A 578 31.23 -8.43 25.26
CA VAL A 578 29.99 -9.01 24.72
C VAL A 578 29.20 -9.73 25.82
N TYR A 579 29.88 -10.59 26.58
CA TYR A 579 29.27 -11.31 27.70
C TYR A 579 28.74 -10.34 28.76
N ASN A 580 29.52 -9.33 29.12
CA ASN A 580 29.14 -8.32 30.10
C ASN A 580 27.90 -7.51 29.64
N ALA A 581 27.86 -7.10 28.37
CA ALA A 581 26.74 -6.38 27.81
C ALA A 581 25.45 -7.23 27.79
N SER A 582 25.53 -8.48 27.32
CA SER A 582 24.40 -9.40 27.32
C SER A 582 23.91 -9.68 28.75
N ASN A 583 24.82 -9.91 29.70
CA ASN A 583 24.47 -10.11 31.10
C ASN A 583 23.80 -8.86 31.70
N ALA A 584 24.29 -7.66 31.40
CA ALA A 584 23.70 -6.41 31.87
C ALA A 584 22.29 -6.18 31.30
N TRP A 585 22.00 -6.62 30.07
CA TRP A 585 20.63 -6.63 29.55
C TRP A 585 19.76 -7.62 30.33
N PHE A 586 20.22 -8.85 30.55
CA PHE A 586 19.44 -9.85 31.33
C PHE A 586 19.26 -9.46 32.81
N GLN A 587 20.20 -8.73 33.42
CA GLN A 587 20.03 -8.19 34.77
C GLN A 587 18.86 -7.21 34.84
N ARG A 588 18.70 -6.33 33.85
CA ARG A 588 17.55 -5.42 33.75
C ARG A 588 16.26 -6.18 33.48
N PHE A 589 16.28 -7.13 32.54
CA PHE A 589 15.14 -8.02 32.29
C PHE A 589 14.71 -8.78 33.56
N ASN A 590 15.67 -9.24 34.36
CA ASN A 590 15.40 -9.99 35.58
C ASN A 590 14.68 -9.17 36.65
N LYS A 591 14.85 -7.84 36.68
CA LYS A 591 14.05 -6.96 37.57
C LYS A 591 12.57 -7.11 37.26
N LEU A 592 12.18 -6.98 35.99
CA LEU A 592 10.80 -7.21 35.57
C LEU A 592 10.38 -8.67 35.81
N ALA A 593 11.22 -9.62 35.42
CA ALA A 593 10.89 -11.04 35.53
C ALA A 593 10.59 -11.46 36.98
N PHE A 594 11.28 -10.86 37.95
CA PHE A 594 11.05 -11.04 39.38
C PHE A 594 9.70 -10.45 39.79
N ALA A 595 9.41 -9.19 39.42
CA ALA A 595 8.11 -8.55 39.70
C ALA A 595 6.93 -9.34 39.12
N LEU A 596 7.04 -9.84 37.88
CA LEU A 596 6.02 -10.67 37.24
C LEU A 596 5.83 -12.05 37.90
N GLN A 597 6.73 -12.45 38.80
CA GLN A 597 6.63 -13.69 39.57
C GLN A 597 6.17 -13.46 41.03
N MET A 598 6.10 -12.21 41.49
CA MET A 598 5.61 -11.89 42.83
C MET A 598 4.15 -12.32 43.01
N GLY A 599 3.78 -12.78 44.21
CA GLY A 599 2.43 -13.30 44.49
C GLY A 599 2.14 -14.68 43.89
N CYS A 600 3.09 -15.31 43.20
CA CYS A 600 2.92 -16.63 42.61
C CYS A 600 3.02 -17.74 43.68
N SER A 601 1.86 -18.21 44.16
CA SER A 601 1.75 -19.63 44.52
C SER A 601 1.76 -20.43 43.21
N THR A 602 2.48 -21.55 43.15
CA THR A 602 2.63 -22.37 41.94
C THR A 602 1.30 -22.48 41.18
N SER A 603 1.21 -21.81 40.03
CA SER A 603 0.00 -21.81 39.19
C SER A 603 -0.32 -23.24 38.76
N ASP A 604 -1.57 -23.68 38.99
CA ASP A 604 -2.10 -24.95 38.48
C ASP A 604 -2.13 -24.99 36.94
N ASN A 605 -1.97 -23.85 36.26
CA ASN A 605 -2.03 -23.71 34.82
C ASN A 605 -0.80 -22.95 34.26
N PRO A 606 0.33 -23.64 34.04
CA PRO A 606 1.53 -23.01 33.50
C PRO A 606 1.37 -22.64 32.02
N ILE A 607 1.99 -21.52 31.61
CA ILE A 607 1.99 -21.08 30.21
C ILE A 607 2.69 -22.10 29.32
N LYS A 608 2.01 -22.47 28.23
CA LYS A 608 2.49 -23.41 27.22
C LYS A 608 3.00 -22.66 26.00
N ILE A 609 4.23 -22.94 25.57
CA ILE A 609 4.87 -22.30 24.41
C ILE A 609 5.36 -23.38 23.44
N ALA A 610 4.92 -23.33 22.19
CA ALA A 610 5.44 -24.17 21.12
C ALA A 610 6.59 -23.49 20.37
N ILE A 611 7.65 -24.22 20.08
CA ILE A 611 8.71 -23.85 19.14
C ILE A 611 8.54 -24.74 17.89
N LEU A 612 8.30 -24.13 16.74
CA LEU A 612 8.18 -24.83 15.46
C LEU A 612 9.41 -24.54 14.61
N ASP A 613 10.35 -25.49 14.55
CA ASP A 613 11.66 -25.26 13.92
C ASP A 613 12.37 -26.59 13.51
N THR A 614 13.70 -26.69 13.57
CA THR A 614 14.50 -27.86 13.14
C THR A 614 14.49 -29.03 14.14
N GLY A 615 13.85 -28.85 15.30
CA GLY A 615 13.64 -29.88 16.31
C GLY A 615 14.36 -29.61 17.64
N LEU A 616 14.68 -30.69 18.36
CA LEU A 616 15.37 -30.63 19.65
C LEU A 616 16.41 -31.73 19.79
N SER A 617 17.62 -31.39 20.24
CA SER A 617 18.67 -32.37 20.53
C SER A 617 18.23 -33.35 21.63
N GLU A 618 18.55 -34.63 21.44
CA GLU A 618 18.24 -35.71 22.38
C GLU A 618 18.73 -35.46 23.81
N LYS A 619 19.78 -34.63 23.99
CA LYS A 619 20.28 -34.21 25.31
C LYS A 619 19.22 -33.55 26.19
N TYR A 620 18.14 -33.04 25.60
CA TYR A 620 17.03 -32.40 26.31
C TYR A 620 15.77 -33.26 26.42
N LYS A 621 15.82 -34.56 26.07
CA LYS A 621 14.66 -35.48 26.18
C LYS A 621 14.07 -35.61 27.59
N ASN A 622 14.90 -35.40 28.63
CA ASN A 622 14.44 -35.41 30.02
C ASN A 622 13.84 -34.06 30.45
N THR A 623 14.04 -32.99 29.66
CA THR A 623 13.45 -31.67 29.91
C THR A 623 12.15 -31.48 29.15
N VAL A 624 12.10 -31.94 27.90
CA VAL A 624 10.90 -31.96 27.06
C VAL A 624 10.49 -33.42 26.90
N PRO A 625 9.46 -33.88 27.64
CA PRO A 625 9.05 -35.28 27.59
C PRO A 625 8.41 -35.59 26.22
N PRO A 626 8.32 -36.88 25.83
CA PRO A 626 7.91 -37.29 24.48
C PRO A 626 6.56 -36.72 24.03
N GLU A 627 5.62 -36.48 24.93
CA GLU A 627 4.28 -35.95 24.62
C GLU A 627 4.31 -34.47 24.19
N ARG A 628 5.41 -33.78 24.49
CA ARG A 628 5.66 -32.37 24.13
C ARG A 628 6.62 -32.22 22.95
N TYR A 629 7.02 -33.32 22.33
CA TYR A 629 7.80 -33.32 21.10
C TYR A 629 6.99 -33.97 19.98
N HIS A 630 7.01 -33.38 18.79
CA HIS A 630 6.42 -34.01 17.61
C HIS A 630 7.30 -33.75 16.40
N ASP A 631 7.57 -34.82 15.63
CA ASP A 631 8.30 -34.74 14.38
C ASP A 631 7.31 -34.79 13.22
N PHE A 632 7.12 -33.65 12.55
CA PHE A 632 6.25 -33.53 11.38
C PHE A 632 6.97 -33.95 10.10
N VAL A 633 8.31 -33.97 10.09
CA VAL A 633 9.13 -34.42 8.96
C VAL A 633 9.09 -35.94 8.88
N ASP A 634 9.25 -36.61 10.02
CA ASP A 634 9.07 -38.05 10.15
C ASP A 634 8.05 -38.37 11.26
N PRO A 635 6.76 -38.52 10.90
CA PRO A 635 5.69 -38.84 11.85
C PRO A 635 5.82 -40.20 12.52
N THR A 636 6.78 -41.04 12.15
CA THR A 636 7.08 -42.30 12.83
C THR A 636 8.13 -42.14 13.93
N ASN A 637 8.95 -41.08 13.85
CA ASN A 637 9.93 -40.79 14.88
C ASN A 637 9.26 -40.26 16.16
N ARG A 638 9.69 -40.77 17.31
CA ARG A 638 9.24 -40.36 18.65
C ARG A 638 10.36 -39.77 19.50
N SER A 639 11.59 -39.76 18.98
CA SER A 639 12.79 -39.32 19.68
C SER A 639 13.18 -37.92 19.25
N CYS A 640 13.56 -37.09 20.23
CA CYS A 640 14.08 -35.75 20.01
C CYS A 640 15.29 -35.79 19.06
N GLN A 641 15.15 -35.17 17.90
CA GLN A 641 16.26 -34.91 16.99
C GLN A 641 16.30 -33.46 16.51
N ASP A 642 17.52 -32.98 16.27
CA ASP A 642 17.81 -31.69 15.64
C ASP A 642 19.19 -31.77 14.98
N LEU A 643 19.19 -32.00 13.67
CA LEU A 643 20.43 -32.13 12.88
C LEU A 643 21.05 -30.77 12.54
N ALA A 644 20.23 -29.72 12.48
CA ALA A 644 20.65 -28.36 12.16
C ALA A 644 21.16 -27.60 13.38
N GLY A 645 20.63 -27.89 14.57
CA GLY A 645 20.99 -27.24 15.83
C GLY A 645 20.26 -25.92 16.10
N HIS A 646 19.53 -25.36 15.12
CA HIS A 646 18.85 -24.08 15.24
C HIS A 646 17.71 -24.14 16.28
N GLY A 647 16.81 -25.12 16.16
CA GLY A 647 15.72 -25.35 17.11
C GLY A 647 16.20 -25.58 18.55
N THR A 648 17.29 -26.35 18.71
CA THR A 648 17.95 -26.55 20.01
C THR A 648 18.50 -25.24 20.58
N SER A 649 19.03 -24.36 19.74
CA SER A 649 19.54 -23.05 20.17
C SER A 649 18.39 -22.15 20.61
N MET A 650 17.31 -22.09 19.83
CA MET A 650 16.10 -21.33 20.16
C MET A 650 15.44 -21.81 21.44
N PHE A 651 15.39 -23.13 21.67
CA PHE A 651 14.94 -23.72 22.94
C PHE A 651 15.74 -23.22 24.13
N ARG A 652 17.07 -23.12 24.00
CA ARG A 652 17.94 -22.63 25.08
C ARG A 652 17.74 -21.14 25.35
N VAL A 653 17.57 -20.33 24.31
CA VAL A 653 17.23 -18.90 24.43
C VAL A 653 15.91 -18.74 25.17
N LEU A 654 14.86 -19.44 24.74
CA LEU A 654 13.55 -19.37 25.39
C LEU A 654 13.61 -19.78 26.86
N ARG A 655 14.34 -20.86 27.20
CA ARG A 655 14.54 -21.29 28.60
C ARG A 655 15.30 -20.28 29.46
N LYS A 656 16.25 -19.55 28.88
CA LYS A 656 16.97 -18.48 29.59
C LYS A 656 16.02 -17.35 29.97
N VAL A 657 15.08 -17.03 29.09
CA VAL A 657 14.10 -15.96 29.26
C VAL A 657 12.99 -16.41 30.21
N TYR A 658 12.43 -17.61 30.02
CA TYR A 658 11.30 -18.11 30.79
C TYR A 658 11.44 -19.61 31.13
N SER A 659 12.17 -19.90 32.20
CA SER A 659 12.53 -21.26 32.60
C SER A 659 11.37 -22.12 33.11
N SER A 660 10.29 -21.52 33.58
CA SER A 660 9.11 -22.22 34.10
C SER A 660 7.98 -22.43 33.09
N ALA A 661 8.15 -22.00 31.83
CA ALA A 661 7.21 -22.30 30.76
C ALA A 661 7.20 -23.81 30.44
N GLN A 662 6.02 -24.34 30.11
CA GLN A 662 5.92 -25.66 29.48
C GLN A 662 6.22 -25.52 27.98
N ILE A 663 7.43 -25.95 27.58
CA ILE A 663 7.87 -25.84 26.19
C ILE A 663 7.50 -27.12 25.42
N TYR A 664 6.91 -26.92 24.25
CA TYR A 664 6.58 -27.93 23.25
C TYR A 664 7.45 -27.69 22.01
N VAL A 665 7.88 -28.74 21.32
CA VAL A 665 8.76 -28.61 20.16
C VAL A 665 8.22 -29.42 18.99
N GLY A 666 7.91 -28.73 17.89
CA GLY A 666 7.56 -29.32 16.61
C GLY A 666 8.73 -29.24 15.64
N ARG A 667 9.24 -30.38 15.19
CA ARG A 667 10.22 -30.43 14.10
C ARG A 667 9.49 -30.37 12.77
N VAL A 668 9.68 -29.28 12.03
CA VAL A 668 9.07 -29.04 10.70
C VAL A 668 10.12 -28.87 9.60
N TRP A 669 11.37 -28.63 10.00
CA TRP A 669 12.52 -28.52 9.10
C TRP A 669 13.42 -29.75 9.24
N GLU A 670 13.75 -30.39 8.12
CA GLU A 670 14.66 -31.52 8.12
C GLU A 670 16.12 -31.08 8.40
N GLY A 671 16.50 -29.94 7.80
CA GLY A 671 17.80 -29.31 7.94
C GLY A 671 17.73 -27.80 7.72
N ASN A 672 18.83 -27.20 7.25
CA ASN A 672 18.97 -25.75 7.09
C ASN A 672 18.28 -25.19 5.83
N GLN A 673 17.43 -25.94 5.15
CA GLN A 673 16.79 -25.52 3.90
C GLN A 673 15.33 -25.97 3.92
N ALA A 674 14.44 -25.16 3.35
CA ALA A 674 13.03 -25.53 3.20
C ALA A 674 12.94 -26.57 2.08
N GLY A 675 12.31 -27.70 2.36
CA GLY A 675 11.85 -28.59 1.31
C GLY A 675 10.52 -28.11 0.73
N PRO A 676 10.05 -28.68 -0.39
CA PRO A 676 8.76 -28.34 -1.00
C PRO A 676 7.59 -28.40 -0.01
N ASN A 677 7.62 -29.34 0.94
CA ASN A 677 6.52 -29.58 1.87
C ASN A 677 6.67 -28.82 3.20
N THR A 678 7.77 -28.09 3.42
CA THR A 678 8.04 -27.49 4.75
C THR A 678 6.97 -26.49 5.17
N ALA A 679 6.38 -25.74 4.24
CA ALA A 679 5.29 -24.81 4.53
C ALA A 679 3.99 -25.55 4.94
N ASP A 680 3.68 -26.68 4.31
CA ASP A 680 2.56 -27.54 4.70
C ASP A 680 2.79 -28.19 6.07
N LEU A 681 4.02 -28.64 6.34
CA LEU A 681 4.40 -29.19 7.64
C LEU A 681 4.27 -28.12 8.73
N MET A 682 4.71 -26.90 8.46
CA MET A 682 4.53 -25.76 9.36
C MET A 682 3.05 -25.48 9.61
N THR A 683 2.21 -25.50 8.57
CA THR A 683 0.75 -25.32 8.67
C THR A 683 0.13 -26.39 9.59
N LYS A 684 0.46 -27.67 9.37
CA LYS A 684 0.03 -28.78 10.23
C LYS A 684 0.51 -28.62 11.66
N ALA A 685 1.73 -28.13 11.86
CA ALA A 685 2.29 -27.93 13.18
C ALA A 685 1.65 -26.78 13.95
N ILE A 686 1.26 -25.70 13.28
CA ILE A 686 0.48 -24.59 13.87
C ILE A 686 -0.87 -25.12 14.36
N ASN A 687 -1.59 -25.86 13.51
CA ASN A 687 -2.85 -26.49 13.88
C ASN A 687 -2.68 -27.44 15.07
N TYR A 688 -1.70 -28.34 15.02
CA TYR A 688 -1.44 -29.31 16.07
C TYR A 688 -1.06 -28.64 17.41
N ALA A 689 -0.28 -27.56 17.37
CA ALA A 689 0.07 -26.81 18.56
C ALA A 689 -1.17 -26.15 19.20
N ALA A 690 -2.07 -25.61 18.39
CA ALA A 690 -3.28 -24.95 18.86
C ALA A 690 -4.36 -25.93 19.35
N THR A 691 -4.57 -27.04 18.64
CA THR A 691 -5.69 -27.97 18.89
C THR A 691 -5.32 -29.12 19.81
N THR A 692 -4.16 -29.73 19.60
CA THR A 692 -3.71 -30.91 20.36
C THR A 692 -2.95 -30.50 21.61
N TRP A 693 -1.91 -29.68 21.49
CA TRP A 693 -1.14 -29.20 22.65
C TRP A 693 -1.86 -28.08 23.43
N GLN A 694 -2.77 -27.37 22.76
CA GLN A 694 -3.52 -26.23 23.31
C GLN A 694 -2.61 -25.16 23.91
N VAL A 695 -1.53 -24.86 23.19
CA VAL A 695 -0.53 -23.89 23.64
C VAL A 695 -1.11 -22.48 23.76
N ASP A 696 -0.46 -21.64 24.54
CA ASP A 696 -0.81 -20.22 24.67
C ASP A 696 -0.05 -19.35 23.66
N ILE A 697 1.17 -19.78 23.32
CA ILE A 697 2.07 -19.07 22.41
C ILE A 697 2.67 -20.06 21.41
N ILE A 698 2.74 -19.68 20.14
CA ILE A 698 3.54 -20.34 19.10
C ILE A 698 4.67 -19.41 18.70
N ALA A 699 5.91 -19.90 18.72
CA ALA A 699 7.08 -19.17 18.28
C ALA A 699 7.71 -19.86 17.06
N MET A 700 7.77 -19.14 15.94
CA MET A 700 8.38 -19.54 14.68
C MET A 700 9.64 -18.70 14.46
N PRO A 701 10.82 -19.16 14.88
CA PRO A 701 12.07 -18.41 14.74
C PRO A 701 12.63 -18.45 13.31
N SER A 702 11.81 -18.87 12.35
CA SER A 702 12.11 -19.03 10.93
C SER A 702 10.94 -18.53 10.09
N GLY A 703 11.16 -18.34 8.80
CA GLY A 703 10.15 -17.84 7.86
C GLY A 703 10.48 -18.18 6.41
N PHE A 704 9.55 -17.83 5.53
CA PHE A 704 9.55 -18.13 4.11
C PHE A 704 9.56 -16.83 3.31
N LYS A 705 10.21 -16.83 2.14
CA LYS A 705 10.13 -15.71 1.19
C LYS A 705 8.73 -15.60 0.59
N SER A 706 8.16 -16.75 0.22
CA SER A 706 6.85 -16.86 -0.43
C SER A 706 5.70 -16.87 0.57
N TRP A 707 4.55 -16.37 0.12
CA TRP A 707 3.27 -16.53 0.80
C TRP A 707 2.81 -18.00 0.79
N HIS A 708 2.10 -18.43 1.83
CA HIS A 708 1.45 -19.74 1.88
C HIS A 708 0.01 -19.61 2.38
N GLN A 709 -0.97 -19.82 1.50
CA GLN A 709 -2.38 -19.56 1.82
C GLN A 709 -2.90 -20.42 2.97
N GLY A 710 -2.66 -21.73 2.95
CA GLY A 710 -3.11 -22.62 4.02
C GLY A 710 -2.52 -22.27 5.39
N MET A 711 -1.29 -21.72 5.41
CA MET A 711 -0.67 -21.26 6.66
C MET A 711 -1.31 -19.97 7.15
N TYR A 712 -1.63 -19.04 6.23
CA TYR A 712 -2.32 -17.80 6.56
C TYR A 712 -3.71 -18.08 7.16
N ASP A 713 -4.48 -18.96 6.51
CA ASP A 713 -5.83 -19.34 6.97
C ASP A 713 -5.75 -19.95 8.38
N GLU A 714 -4.82 -20.90 8.58
CA GLU A 714 -4.61 -21.53 9.90
C GLU A 714 -4.18 -20.51 10.97
N ILE A 715 -3.24 -19.61 10.64
CA ILE A 715 -2.81 -18.53 11.55
C ILE A 715 -3.99 -17.64 11.94
N CYS A 716 -4.85 -17.27 10.98
CA CYS A 716 -6.03 -16.46 11.23
C CYS A 716 -7.04 -17.17 12.13
N GLU A 717 -7.28 -18.46 11.92
CA GLU A 717 -8.18 -19.27 12.73
C GLU A 717 -7.67 -19.40 14.18
N VAL A 718 -6.42 -19.80 14.39
CA VAL A 718 -5.91 -20.04 15.76
C VAL A 718 -5.68 -18.75 16.55
N SER A 719 -5.37 -17.63 15.88
CA SER A 719 -5.18 -16.33 16.52
C SER A 719 -6.51 -15.65 16.91
N ARG A 720 -7.62 -16.05 16.30
CA ARG A 720 -8.96 -15.48 16.58
C ARG A 720 -9.94 -16.47 17.20
N GLY A 721 -9.50 -17.70 17.46
CA GLY A 721 -10.30 -18.77 18.06
C GLY A 721 -10.80 -18.46 19.48
N LYS A 722 -11.59 -19.39 20.04
CA LYS A 722 -12.18 -19.25 21.39
C LYS A 722 -11.12 -19.01 22.48
N LYS A 723 -9.96 -19.67 22.35
CA LYS A 723 -8.73 -19.41 23.11
C LYS A 723 -7.68 -18.89 22.12
N PRO A 724 -7.57 -17.57 21.90
CA PRO A 724 -6.58 -16.99 21.00
C PRO A 724 -5.16 -17.44 21.37
N VAL A 725 -4.40 -17.88 20.36
CA VAL A 725 -2.98 -18.21 20.48
C VAL A 725 -2.14 -17.02 20.01
N LEU A 726 -1.20 -16.56 20.84
CA LEU A 726 -0.24 -15.54 20.41
C LEU A 726 0.82 -16.17 19.51
N ILE A 727 0.96 -15.66 18.30
CA ILE A 727 1.91 -16.19 17.32
C ILE A 727 3.06 -15.20 17.18
N PHE A 728 4.28 -15.67 17.33
CA PHE A 728 5.52 -14.94 17.11
C PHE A 728 6.24 -15.50 15.90
N ALA A 729 6.72 -14.62 15.01
CA ALA A 729 7.49 -15.04 13.83
C ALA A 729 8.66 -14.10 13.54
N ALA A 730 9.80 -14.67 13.16
CA ALA A 730 11.00 -13.92 12.84
C ALA A 730 10.89 -13.19 11.48
N PRO A 731 11.21 -11.88 11.42
CA PRO A 731 11.08 -11.07 10.20
C PRO A 731 12.07 -11.43 9.08
N SER A 732 13.17 -12.12 9.39
CA SER A 732 14.34 -12.46 8.57
C SER A 732 15.63 -11.80 9.07
N ASN A 733 16.76 -12.27 8.53
CA ASN A 733 18.10 -11.71 8.74
C ASN A 733 18.66 -11.12 7.42
N TRP A 734 17.80 -10.67 6.50
CA TRP A 734 18.20 -10.21 5.17
C TRP A 734 18.68 -8.75 5.13
N SER A 735 18.89 -8.13 6.29
CA SER A 735 19.18 -6.70 6.36
C SER A 735 18.10 -5.92 5.58
N ASN A 736 18.42 -4.72 5.08
CA ASN A 736 17.52 -3.94 4.25
C ASN A 736 17.56 -4.32 2.75
N THR A 737 17.66 -5.61 2.42
CA THR A 737 17.74 -6.06 1.00
C THR A 737 16.44 -6.67 0.49
N GLU A 738 15.56 -7.09 1.40
CA GLU A 738 14.36 -7.86 1.11
C GLU A 738 13.25 -7.43 2.09
N GLU A 739 12.01 -7.80 1.77
CA GLU A 739 10.88 -7.57 2.67
C GLU A 739 10.89 -8.51 3.89
N VAL A 740 10.05 -8.19 4.88
CA VAL A 740 9.77 -9.07 6.02
C VAL A 740 9.24 -10.43 5.53
N ALA A 741 9.82 -11.52 6.02
CA ALA A 741 9.46 -12.90 5.68
C ALA A 741 8.03 -13.24 6.09
N PHE A 742 7.42 -14.21 5.41
CA PHE A 742 6.15 -14.81 5.81
C PHE A 742 6.39 -15.94 6.84
N PRO A 743 5.59 -16.07 7.90
CA PRO A 743 4.37 -15.32 8.22
C PRO A 743 4.60 -14.05 9.04
N ALA A 744 5.84 -13.67 9.36
CA ALA A 744 6.12 -12.47 10.15
C ALA A 744 5.48 -11.20 9.54
N ARG A 745 5.44 -11.05 8.22
CA ARG A 745 4.79 -9.91 7.53
C ARG A 745 3.32 -9.68 7.91
N LEU A 746 2.64 -10.68 8.45
CA LEU A 746 1.26 -10.58 8.97
C LEU A 746 1.14 -9.72 10.24
N TYR A 747 2.26 -9.22 10.79
CA TYR A 747 2.22 -8.23 11.86
C TYR A 747 1.49 -6.93 11.46
N ARG A 748 1.49 -6.60 10.16
CA ARG A 748 0.73 -5.46 9.60
C ARG A 748 -0.78 -5.63 9.74
N ASP A 749 -1.25 -6.87 9.84
CA ASP A 749 -2.66 -7.22 10.04
C ASP A 749 -2.99 -7.46 11.52
N HIS A 750 -2.08 -7.10 12.43
CA HIS A 750 -2.16 -7.37 13.86
C HIS A 750 -2.49 -8.83 14.21
N THR A 751 -2.03 -9.77 13.39
CA THR A 751 -2.32 -11.22 13.54
C THR A 751 -1.12 -11.99 14.07
N VAL A 752 0.09 -11.54 13.75
CA VAL A 752 1.37 -12.13 14.21
C VAL A 752 2.22 -11.06 14.91
N MET A 753 2.95 -11.45 15.94
CA MET A 753 3.96 -10.62 16.60
C MET A 753 5.30 -10.79 15.89
N THR A 754 5.86 -9.70 15.39
CA THR A 754 7.18 -9.68 14.74
C THR A 754 8.18 -8.94 15.60
N MET A 755 9.30 -9.61 15.91
CA MET A 755 10.37 -9.05 16.73
C MET A 755 11.60 -8.79 15.87
N PHE A 756 11.85 -7.52 15.56
CA PHE A 756 13.15 -7.07 15.04
C PHE A 756 14.22 -7.17 16.13
N SER A 757 15.49 -7.13 15.73
CA SER A 757 16.63 -7.32 16.62
C SER A 757 17.26 -6.01 17.08
N THR A 758 17.73 -6.01 18.32
CA THR A 758 18.57 -4.93 18.87
C THR A 758 19.82 -5.49 19.54
N THR A 759 20.83 -4.63 19.70
CA THR A 759 21.97 -4.88 20.58
C THR A 759 21.58 -4.82 22.06
N ALA A 760 22.46 -5.24 22.97
CA ALA A 760 22.25 -5.15 24.42
C ALA A 760 22.05 -3.71 24.92
N GLN A 761 22.51 -2.72 24.15
CA GLN A 761 22.33 -1.28 24.40
C GLN A 761 21.02 -0.75 23.79
N ASN A 762 20.13 -1.64 23.36
CA ASN A 762 18.83 -1.33 22.77
C ASN A 762 18.92 -0.55 21.45
N LYS A 763 19.96 -0.83 20.65
CA LYS A 763 20.16 -0.21 19.33
C LYS A 763 19.70 -1.13 18.22
N PRO A 764 18.76 -0.71 17.34
CA PRO A 764 18.42 -1.48 16.16
C PRO A 764 19.52 -1.29 15.11
N THR A 765 20.06 -2.39 14.57
CA THR A 765 21.12 -2.32 13.56
C THR A 765 20.61 -2.76 12.19
N PRO A 766 21.16 -2.22 11.09
CA PRO A 766 20.84 -2.68 9.74
C PRO A 766 21.47 -4.04 9.42
N LYS A 767 22.27 -4.64 10.33
CA LYS A 767 22.95 -5.92 10.11
C LYS A 767 21.94 -7.03 9.84
N PHE A 768 20.86 -7.08 10.61
CA PHE A 768 19.87 -8.16 10.51
C PHE A 768 18.49 -7.69 10.06
N ASN A 769 18.07 -6.52 10.53
CA ASN A 769 16.67 -6.11 10.41
C ASN A 769 16.30 -5.70 8.98
N PRO A 770 15.21 -6.24 8.42
CA PRO A 770 14.48 -5.62 7.31
C PRO A 770 14.00 -4.23 7.67
N ALA A 771 13.84 -3.33 6.68
CA ALA A 771 13.34 -1.98 6.95
C ALA A 771 12.01 -2.00 7.73
N PRO A 772 11.84 -1.08 8.70
CA PRO A 772 10.60 -0.96 9.44
C PRO A 772 9.48 -0.46 8.51
N ALA A 773 8.24 -0.85 8.78
CA ALA A 773 7.09 -0.36 8.02
C ALA A 773 6.86 1.13 8.33
N ARG A 774 6.77 1.96 7.28
CA ARG A 774 6.47 3.38 7.42
C ARG A 774 5.02 3.57 7.83
N ASN A 775 4.77 4.51 8.75
CA ASN A 775 3.44 4.85 9.27
C ASN A 775 2.68 3.65 9.87
N PHE A 776 3.39 2.65 10.38
CA PHE A 776 2.80 1.52 11.09
C PHE A 776 2.99 1.68 12.60
N GLU A 777 1.98 1.24 13.37
CA GLU A 777 1.90 1.48 14.81
C GLU A 777 2.99 0.73 15.61
N PHE A 778 3.34 -0.48 15.16
CA PHE A 778 4.20 -1.41 15.91
C PHE A 778 5.38 -1.93 15.07
N ASN A 779 6.54 -1.27 15.14
CA ASN A 779 7.80 -1.78 14.58
C ASN A 779 8.68 -2.34 15.70
N LEU A 780 8.15 -3.32 16.44
CA LEU A 780 8.71 -3.80 17.69
C LEU A 780 10.06 -4.50 17.51
N ALA A 781 11.08 -4.05 18.25
CA ALA A 781 12.41 -4.64 18.27
C ALA A 781 12.82 -4.99 19.69
N ILE A 782 13.50 -6.12 19.89
CA ILE A 782 14.02 -6.54 21.19
C ILE A 782 15.39 -7.20 21.03
N PHE A 783 16.14 -7.24 22.13
CA PHE A 783 17.50 -7.78 22.18
C PHE A 783 17.60 -9.12 21.46
N GLY A 784 18.54 -9.23 20.54
CA GLY A 784 18.78 -10.43 19.74
C GLY A 784 20.15 -10.48 19.09
N GLU A 785 21.02 -9.49 19.30
CA GLU A 785 22.39 -9.50 18.79
C GLU A 785 23.39 -9.84 19.91
N MET A 786 24.23 -10.83 19.68
CA MET A 786 25.27 -11.26 20.63
C MET A 786 24.72 -11.66 22.01
N VAL A 787 23.64 -12.44 22.03
CA VAL A 787 22.99 -12.96 23.23
C VAL A 787 23.80 -14.11 23.81
N SER A 788 24.32 -13.93 25.02
CA SER A 788 25.08 -14.95 25.74
C SER A 788 24.16 -15.91 26.50
N ILE A 789 24.32 -17.21 26.22
CA ILE A 789 23.65 -18.32 26.88
C ILE A 789 24.70 -19.24 27.53
N PRO A 790 24.58 -19.54 28.83
CA PRO A 790 25.50 -20.45 29.51
C PRO A 790 25.61 -21.84 28.85
N PRO A 791 26.79 -22.49 28.90
CA PRO A 791 27.99 -22.02 29.60
C PRO A 791 28.75 -20.90 28.88
N LYS A 792 28.81 -20.85 27.54
CA LYS A 792 29.56 -19.83 26.76
C LYS A 792 29.07 -19.65 25.31
N ASP A 793 27.83 -19.99 25.00
CA ASP A 793 27.33 -19.89 23.63
C ASP A 793 26.77 -18.49 23.38
N VAL A 794 27.06 -17.93 22.21
CA VAL A 794 26.55 -16.63 21.78
C VAL A 794 25.68 -16.84 20.55
N PHE A 795 24.46 -16.30 20.61
CA PHE A 795 23.48 -16.37 19.52
C PHE A 795 23.13 -14.97 19.03
N GLU A 796 22.89 -14.84 17.73
CA GLU A 796 22.41 -13.59 17.15
C GLU A 796 21.37 -13.80 16.04
N GLY A 797 20.51 -12.80 15.84
CA GLY A 797 19.53 -12.75 14.76
C GLY A 797 18.12 -12.49 15.26
N THR A 798 17.22 -12.19 14.32
CA THR A 798 15.81 -11.92 14.64
C THR A 798 15.06 -13.16 15.11
N SER A 799 15.59 -14.36 14.86
CA SER A 799 15.17 -15.63 15.47
C SER A 799 15.33 -15.61 17.00
N VAL A 800 16.46 -15.07 17.49
CA VAL A 800 16.76 -14.91 18.92
C VAL A 800 15.82 -13.88 19.55
N SER A 801 15.61 -12.73 18.90
CA SER A 801 14.64 -11.71 19.33
C SER A 801 13.22 -12.26 19.42
N THR A 802 12.82 -13.10 18.46
CA THR A 802 11.51 -13.77 18.45
C THR A 802 11.33 -14.64 19.68
N MET A 803 12.34 -15.41 20.06
CA MET A 803 12.30 -16.23 21.28
C MET A 803 12.28 -15.40 22.57
N ILE A 804 13.05 -14.30 22.62
CA ILE A 804 13.04 -13.39 23.76
C ILE A 804 11.68 -12.70 23.90
N GLY A 805 11.10 -12.22 22.80
CA GLY A 805 9.76 -11.62 22.77
C GLY A 805 8.68 -12.61 23.20
N ALA A 806 8.70 -13.85 22.67
CA ALA A 806 7.75 -14.89 23.06
C ALA A 806 7.85 -15.25 24.56
N GLY A 807 9.07 -15.35 25.10
CA GLY A 807 9.29 -15.62 26.52
C GLY A 807 8.82 -14.47 27.43
N LEU A 808 9.05 -13.21 27.02
CA LEU A 808 8.53 -12.04 27.73
C LEU A 808 7.00 -12.01 27.73
N ALA A 809 6.36 -12.23 26.57
CA ALA A 809 4.91 -12.31 26.46
C ALA A 809 4.33 -13.43 27.34
N GLY A 810 5.01 -14.58 27.39
CA GLY A 810 4.64 -15.69 28.28
C GLY A 810 4.66 -15.30 29.75
N ARG A 811 5.67 -14.56 30.20
CA ARG A 811 5.71 -14.06 31.59
C ARG A 811 4.59 -13.07 31.90
N ILE A 812 4.29 -12.16 30.98
CA ILE A 812 3.19 -11.20 31.14
C ILE A 812 1.84 -11.92 31.19
N LEU A 813 1.63 -12.94 30.35
CA LEU A 813 0.42 -13.77 30.40
C LEU A 813 0.31 -14.57 31.70
N ALA A 814 1.42 -15.12 32.19
CA ALA A 814 1.44 -15.84 33.47
C ALA A 814 1.09 -14.91 34.64
N PHE A 815 1.67 -13.71 34.65
CA PHE A 815 1.37 -12.68 35.64
C PHE A 815 -0.12 -12.29 35.61
N ALA A 816 -0.69 -12.10 34.42
CA ALA A 816 -2.09 -11.76 34.28
C ALA A 816 -3.05 -12.87 34.74
N GLN A 817 -2.60 -14.13 34.76
CA GLN A 817 -3.36 -15.29 35.24
C GLN A 817 -3.20 -15.55 36.74
N GLN A 818 -2.30 -14.86 37.42
CA GLN A 818 -2.16 -14.99 38.87
C GLN A 818 -3.45 -14.54 39.57
N LYS A 819 -3.74 -15.19 40.70
CA LYS A 819 -4.97 -14.97 41.46
C LYS A 819 -5.13 -13.48 41.82
N GLY A 820 -6.21 -12.86 41.38
CA GLY A 820 -6.52 -11.45 41.62
C GLY A 820 -6.07 -10.50 40.51
N ASN A 821 -5.02 -10.83 39.75
CA ASN A 821 -4.51 -9.96 38.68
C ASN A 821 -5.44 -9.91 37.47
N GLU A 822 -6.12 -11.01 37.16
CA GLU A 822 -7.11 -11.07 36.07
C GLU A 822 -8.21 -10.00 36.24
N ALA A 823 -8.72 -9.83 37.46
CA ALA A 823 -9.72 -8.82 37.78
C ALA A 823 -9.17 -7.39 37.71
N ARG A 824 -7.90 -7.18 38.11
CA ARG A 824 -7.23 -5.86 38.07
C ARG A 824 -6.95 -5.42 36.64
N ILE A 825 -6.59 -6.35 35.75
CA ILE A 825 -6.25 -6.09 34.34
C ILE A 825 -7.53 -5.99 33.49
N GLY A 826 -8.55 -6.78 33.79
CA GLY A 826 -9.84 -6.79 33.10
C GLY A 826 -9.90 -7.75 31.90
N SER A 827 -9.12 -7.51 30.83
CA SER A 827 -9.24 -8.28 29.57
C SER A 827 -8.02 -9.14 29.23
N VAL A 828 -7.85 -10.26 29.93
CA VAL A 828 -6.80 -11.26 29.61
C VAL A 828 -6.95 -11.83 28.19
N LYS A 829 -8.18 -11.90 27.66
CA LYS A 829 -8.43 -12.28 26.26
C LYS A 829 -7.78 -11.30 25.28
N SER A 830 -7.86 -9.99 25.53
CA SER A 830 -7.21 -8.98 24.67
C SER A 830 -5.69 -9.09 24.72
N LEU A 831 -5.13 -9.41 25.89
CA LEU A 831 -3.70 -9.66 26.06
C LEU A 831 -3.21 -10.87 25.25
N ARG A 832 -4.09 -11.83 24.95
CA ARG A 832 -3.80 -12.99 24.08
C ARG A 832 -3.92 -12.69 22.58
N MET A 833 -4.29 -11.48 22.19
CA MET A 833 -4.29 -11.03 20.80
C MET A 833 -2.99 -10.28 20.49
N ALA A 834 -2.46 -10.43 19.27
CA ALA A 834 -1.20 -9.79 18.89
C ALA A 834 -1.25 -8.26 19.07
N HIS A 835 -2.33 -7.59 18.66
CA HIS A 835 -2.50 -6.16 18.92
C HIS A 835 -2.39 -5.80 20.42
N GLY A 836 -3.11 -6.52 21.29
CA GLY A 836 -3.13 -6.22 22.72
C GLY A 836 -1.79 -6.49 23.41
N MET A 837 -1.05 -7.51 23.00
CA MET A 837 0.33 -7.70 23.47
C MET A 837 1.28 -6.63 22.90
N ALA A 838 1.10 -6.23 21.63
CA ALA A 838 1.89 -5.20 20.98
C ALA A 838 1.77 -3.84 21.67
N THR A 839 0.59 -3.46 22.18
CA THR A 839 0.43 -2.22 22.97
C THR A 839 1.24 -2.26 24.27
N ILE A 840 1.34 -3.42 24.92
CA ILE A 840 2.18 -3.56 26.12
C ILE A 840 3.65 -3.39 25.73
N PHE A 841 4.09 -4.09 24.69
CA PHE A 841 5.48 -3.99 24.22
C PHE A 841 5.84 -2.57 23.76
N LYS A 842 4.91 -1.87 23.12
CA LYS A 842 5.06 -0.47 22.72
C LYS A 842 5.22 0.46 23.92
N ALA A 843 4.43 0.28 24.98
CA ALA A 843 4.56 1.07 26.22
C ALA A 843 5.94 0.89 26.88
N MET A 844 6.56 -0.27 26.69
CA MET A 844 7.90 -0.60 27.18
C MET A 844 9.02 -0.17 26.22
N SER A 845 8.70 0.43 25.08
CA SER A 845 9.66 0.70 24.00
C SER A 845 10.21 2.12 23.99
N ILE A 846 11.36 2.29 23.35
CA ILE A 846 11.92 3.58 22.95
C ILE A 846 12.02 3.60 21.43
N HIS A 847 11.49 4.64 20.80
CA HIS A 847 11.53 4.77 19.35
C HIS A 847 12.93 5.17 18.87
N GLU A 848 13.52 4.39 17.96
CA GLU A 848 14.83 4.64 17.38
C GLU A 848 14.91 4.09 15.94
N ASN A 849 15.34 4.92 14.98
CA ASN A 849 15.52 4.56 13.56
C ASN A 849 14.29 3.87 12.93
N GLY A 850 13.07 4.28 13.32
CA GLY A 850 11.82 3.70 12.82
C GLY A 850 11.36 2.43 13.55
N TYR A 851 12.14 1.92 14.51
CA TYR A 851 11.80 0.77 15.34
C TYR A 851 11.38 1.18 16.76
N ASP A 852 10.55 0.37 17.37
CA ASP A 852 10.10 0.49 18.75
C ASP A 852 10.91 -0.49 19.62
N CYS A 853 12.04 -0.03 20.14
CA CYS A 853 13.05 -0.86 20.79
C CYS A 853 12.68 -1.10 22.26
N ILE A 854 12.25 -2.32 22.57
CA ILE A 854 11.69 -2.74 23.86
C ILE A 854 12.75 -2.76 24.96
N ARG A 855 12.45 -2.07 26.06
CA ARG A 855 13.20 -2.09 27.32
C ARG A 855 12.32 -2.67 28.42
N PRO A 856 12.44 -3.97 28.73
CA PRO A 856 11.51 -4.66 29.61
C PRO A 856 11.31 -3.98 30.97
N GLU A 857 12.36 -3.41 31.55
CA GLU A 857 12.28 -2.73 32.84
C GLU A 857 11.32 -1.53 32.88
N ARG A 858 10.94 -0.94 31.73
CA ARG A 858 10.03 0.21 31.66
C ARG A 858 8.56 -0.11 31.99
N LEU A 859 8.21 -1.38 32.19
CA LEU A 859 6.88 -1.75 32.70
C LEU A 859 6.77 -1.57 34.23
N LEU A 860 7.91 -1.41 34.91
CA LEU A 860 7.98 -1.15 36.34
C LEU A 860 7.86 0.36 36.62
N PRO A 861 7.41 0.76 37.82
CA PRO A 861 7.43 2.16 38.22
C PRO A 861 8.86 2.73 38.29
N ASP A 862 9.00 4.04 38.10
CA ASP A 862 10.30 4.73 38.22
C ASP A 862 10.72 4.81 39.71
N GLY A 863 11.92 4.28 40.05
CA GLY A 863 12.48 4.27 41.41
C GLY A 863 12.65 2.86 41.98
N ASP A 864 13.35 2.74 43.12
CA ASP A 864 13.66 1.45 43.75
C ASP A 864 12.89 1.21 45.08
N ASP A 865 12.07 2.18 45.55
CA ASP A 865 11.37 2.15 46.85
C ASP A 865 9.86 1.84 46.71
N TYR A 866 9.51 0.65 46.24
CA TYR A 866 8.12 0.19 46.15
C TYR A 866 7.94 -1.15 46.86
N SER A 867 6.84 -1.31 47.59
CA SER A 867 6.44 -2.63 48.11
C SER A 867 6.01 -3.55 46.96
N ASP A 868 6.05 -4.87 47.22
CA ASP A 868 5.63 -5.89 46.25
C ASP A 868 4.21 -5.63 45.71
N GLU A 869 3.29 -5.22 46.59
CA GLU A 869 1.90 -4.94 46.21
C GLU A 869 1.77 -3.68 45.34
N GLU A 870 2.55 -2.63 45.61
CA GLU A 870 2.57 -1.41 44.79
C GLU A 870 3.14 -1.69 43.40
N MET A 871 4.17 -2.55 43.30
CA MET A 871 4.71 -2.98 42.01
C MET A 871 3.69 -3.79 41.21
N ILE A 872 3.02 -4.76 41.85
CA ILE A 872 1.96 -5.57 41.22
C ILE A 872 0.83 -4.67 40.71
N GLU A 873 0.38 -3.73 41.55
CA GLU A 873 -0.70 -2.81 41.19
C GLU A 873 -0.28 -1.90 40.04
N HIS A 874 0.93 -1.34 40.07
CA HIS A 874 1.45 -0.52 38.98
C HIS A 874 1.47 -1.28 37.65
N VAL A 875 2.00 -2.51 37.64
CA VAL A 875 2.04 -3.34 36.43
C VAL A 875 0.61 -3.65 35.94
N CYS A 876 -0.31 -3.98 36.84
CA CYS A 876 -1.72 -4.22 36.49
C CYS A 876 -2.38 -2.97 35.89
N VAL A 877 -2.21 -1.80 36.51
CA VAL A 877 -2.72 -0.51 36.05
C VAL A 877 -2.16 -0.16 34.68
N THR A 878 -0.85 -0.34 34.49
CA THR A 878 -0.18 -0.05 33.21
C THR A 878 -0.67 -0.98 32.11
N ILE A 879 -0.80 -2.29 32.35
CA ILE A 879 -1.36 -3.24 31.38
C ILE A 879 -2.81 -2.86 31.05
N ARG A 880 -3.65 -2.62 32.06
CA ARG A 880 -5.05 -2.21 31.88
C ARG A 880 -5.15 -0.92 31.06
N SER A 881 -4.33 0.09 31.38
CA SER A 881 -4.29 1.37 30.66
C SER A 881 -3.93 1.18 29.19
N CYS A 882 -2.92 0.36 28.89
CA CYS A 882 -2.55 0.03 27.51
C CYS A 882 -3.68 -0.68 26.75
N LEU A 883 -4.35 -1.65 27.40
CA LEU A 883 -5.47 -2.38 26.79
C LEU A 883 -6.72 -1.51 26.60
N ASN A 884 -6.94 -0.51 27.46
CA ASN A 884 -8.08 0.40 27.37
C ASN A 884 -7.84 1.53 26.34
N ASN A 885 -6.61 2.02 26.22
CA ASN A 885 -6.24 2.99 25.19
C ASN A 885 -6.29 2.42 23.77
N ARG A 886 -6.50 1.10 23.61
CA ARG A 886 -6.82 0.43 22.33
C ARG A 886 -8.04 1.02 21.61
N TYR A 887 -8.94 1.68 22.33
CA TYR A 887 -10.21 2.20 21.80
C TYR A 887 -10.24 3.72 21.64
N ARG A 888 -9.09 4.41 21.74
CA ARG A 888 -8.92 5.85 21.46
C ARG A 888 -8.06 6.03 20.22
#